data_AF-A0A921EJT5-F1
#
_entry.id   AF-A0A921EJT5-F1
#
_cell.length_a   1.000
_cell.length_b   1.000
_cell.length_c   1.000
_cell.angle_alpha   90.00
_cell.angle_beta   90.00
_cell.angle_gamma   90.00
#
_symmetry.space_group_name_H-M   'P 1'
#
loop_
_entity.id
_entity.type
_entity.pdbx_description
1 polymer ?
#
loop_
_entity_poly.entity_id
_entity_poly.type
_entity_poly.pdbx_seq_one_letter_code
_entity_poly.pdbx_strand_id
1 'polypeptide(L)'
;MSEYNNTILTNEGIDLARRANKGTATFSLTRGVSSTDNLSEKTVEELQNLTKLPSIQQSVILSDVVNTTDNPDTVLGIRMTFDNQNLKTGYNVHTVGIYAKEPGKNEILYGIATAKTPEYIPDFGEQTLFKFDFLMYLVIGRTDKVTVEVSPDDVYRKKDTYNKTEIDTKVSELNKKDAEIIKDLNDYKQENKTYHQQLEDEISRELATKADKTTVDQQLGTKADKSNTYTRDEVNNKISPKADKNYVDGELSKKADKTTTYTKDEVNNKIAGQVKSVNGHRADNNGEVTLPKLKAKTLIAYDVPNKRATFDDNAGFDGNGNFSRWLVDQGVIWQLADAINAKLPIEAGPNNADLLVNSGNKIVYWNGNGGGVKNLPPMNNKQGFFAIKLFDPGWGSVTVVDQDGTYWLNTKNGDIWTGWRSVITNEHLKKLKFVKQSLNQNGDAFKDTKFVTQEADGTFKINIYDSDWTASKVSWLLKNTQSYNIAANTDLNNIKAPGLYHCSCASNIANVPDGEDNWFNMVVNSDNWNGSQVFYATNSNQLYIRTWNSSGFKQWRRIANIDDLTNQSITSITDYDVANEGWHNTQVGRFNAEGHFANFLVDAGALKPIAHSINVLNSNALMKSGGTINKDCWIIWNGNSANDSRDGRIGGLQWTGATDSIQIYGDNNAADNLDLAIQLGDDNSNHISIRDKDGTERAAITASGYFTGSTDWARVSGTGINNPTLFKLLTSSNTWNDIIGQDNGLAALAAFRDQSNGQGNTIGNFSSGIVFGGGDTKGMLNVAYDKPQARIIGGNGTKPVWSKDIAWKDDLKVTVVRNYDVANNHETQRGVENLNSQWLVDQSALSPFAEAINALNLNLTTLRNELMNLEKRVDYNNPQGSFSNTTVNINDLRSTGIYRLANCYIQNGPYPTNNTHWIYLQVTVFDANTVYQTLYEGDNMYGRKSSSPTNWGKWHKYLNQEV
;
A
#
# COMPACT_ATOMS: atom_id res chain seq x y z
N MET A 1 -15.24 -41.11 -41.05
CA MET A 1 -15.20 -41.40 -39.60
C MET A 1 -16.60 -41.77 -39.18
N SER A 2 -16.76 -42.89 -38.51
CA SER A 2 -18.04 -43.27 -37.92
C SER A 2 -18.50 -42.25 -36.87
N GLU A 3 -19.81 -42.10 -36.73
CA GLU A 3 -20.44 -41.18 -35.78
C GLU A 3 -21.61 -41.90 -35.10
N TYR A 4 -21.75 -41.75 -33.79
CA TYR A 4 -22.75 -42.44 -32.98
C TYR A 4 -23.58 -41.45 -32.15
N ASN A 5 -24.83 -41.83 -31.86
CA ASN A 5 -25.71 -41.09 -30.95
C ASN A 5 -25.24 -41.23 -29.49
N ASN A 6 -25.73 -40.34 -28.63
CA ASN A 6 -25.49 -40.41 -27.19
C ASN A 6 -25.94 -41.75 -26.61
N THR A 7 -25.23 -42.22 -25.60
CA THR A 7 -25.53 -43.49 -24.93
C THR A 7 -26.86 -43.40 -24.17
N ILE A 8 -27.72 -44.39 -24.37
CA ILE A 8 -29.00 -44.55 -23.69
C ILE A 8 -28.87 -45.77 -22.76
N LEU A 9 -29.11 -45.57 -21.47
CA LEU A 9 -29.18 -46.66 -20.50
C LEU A 9 -30.52 -47.37 -20.63
N THR A 10 -30.54 -48.70 -20.51
CA THR A 10 -31.78 -49.49 -20.45
C THR A 10 -32.50 -49.26 -19.12
N ASN A 11 -33.77 -49.65 -18.98
CA ASN A 11 -34.50 -49.57 -17.72
C ASN A 11 -33.79 -50.33 -16.59
N GLU A 12 -33.22 -51.50 -16.90
CA GLU A 12 -32.40 -52.29 -15.99
C GLU A 12 -31.08 -51.58 -15.64
N GLY A 13 -30.43 -50.94 -16.63
CA GLY A 13 -29.22 -50.13 -16.42
C GLY A 13 -29.46 -48.89 -15.55
N ILE A 14 -30.57 -48.18 -15.77
CA ILE A 14 -30.99 -47.02 -14.96
C ILE A 14 -31.29 -47.44 -13.52
N ASP A 15 -32.03 -48.54 -13.33
CA ASP A 15 -32.31 -49.05 -11.99
C ASP A 15 -31.03 -49.45 -11.24
N LEU A 16 -30.12 -50.15 -11.93
CA LEU A 16 -28.83 -50.54 -11.36
C LEU A 16 -27.95 -49.32 -11.03
N ALA A 17 -27.86 -48.33 -11.91
CA ALA A 17 -27.16 -47.06 -11.65
C ALA A 17 -27.74 -46.30 -10.45
N ARG A 18 -29.07 -46.26 -10.33
CA ARG A 18 -29.77 -45.62 -9.21
C ARG A 18 -29.51 -46.33 -7.89
N ARG A 19 -29.54 -47.67 -7.88
CA ARG A 19 -29.23 -48.47 -6.69
C ARG A 19 -27.77 -48.36 -6.30
N ALA A 20 -26.85 -48.30 -7.26
CA ALA A 20 -25.44 -48.04 -7.02
C ALA A 20 -25.20 -46.64 -6.42
N ASN A 21 -25.89 -45.60 -6.93
CA ASN A 21 -25.82 -44.25 -6.38
C ASN A 21 -26.33 -44.18 -4.92
N LYS A 22 -27.38 -44.95 -4.59
CA LYS A 22 -27.89 -45.10 -3.22
C LYS A 22 -27.02 -46.00 -2.33
N GLY A 23 -25.94 -46.57 -2.86
CA GLY A 23 -25.05 -47.49 -2.15
C GLY A 23 -25.66 -48.87 -1.87
N THR A 24 -26.77 -49.20 -2.53
CA THR A 24 -27.57 -50.43 -2.32
C THR A 24 -27.27 -51.55 -3.32
N ALA A 25 -26.38 -51.31 -4.28
CA ALA A 25 -25.96 -52.27 -5.31
C ALA A 25 -24.50 -52.03 -5.68
N THR A 26 -23.80 -53.11 -6.04
CA THR A 26 -22.49 -53.06 -6.73
C THR A 26 -22.58 -53.88 -8.01
N PHE A 27 -21.83 -53.52 -9.04
CA PHE A 27 -21.85 -54.28 -10.29
C PHE A 27 -20.54 -54.20 -11.05
N SER A 28 -20.24 -55.24 -11.84
CA SER A 28 -19.15 -55.23 -12.80
C SER A 28 -19.66 -54.87 -14.19
N LEU A 29 -18.96 -54.01 -14.92
CA LEU A 29 -19.07 -53.94 -16.38
C LEU A 29 -18.24 -55.09 -16.96
N THR A 30 -18.86 -55.93 -17.78
CA THR A 30 -18.31 -57.27 -18.10
C THR A 30 -17.80 -57.37 -19.52
N ARG A 31 -18.54 -56.84 -20.50
CA ARG A 31 -18.20 -56.95 -21.92
C ARG A 31 -18.88 -55.91 -22.78
N GLY A 32 -18.17 -55.54 -23.84
CA GLY A 32 -18.68 -54.77 -24.97
C GLY A 32 -19.17 -55.67 -26.08
N VAL A 33 -20.24 -55.29 -26.76
CA VAL A 33 -20.76 -56.04 -27.91
C VAL A 33 -21.07 -55.13 -29.08
N SER A 34 -20.89 -55.63 -30.30
CA SER A 34 -21.27 -54.96 -31.54
C SER A 34 -22.36 -55.74 -32.26
N SER A 35 -23.26 -55.02 -32.93
CA SER A 35 -24.39 -55.57 -33.66
C SER A 35 -24.52 -54.96 -35.06
N THR A 36 -25.00 -55.78 -35.99
CA THR A 36 -25.37 -55.38 -37.36
C THR A 36 -26.74 -54.71 -37.45
N ASP A 37 -27.56 -54.79 -36.40
CA ASP A 37 -28.92 -54.24 -36.45
C ASP A 37 -28.89 -52.72 -36.33
N ASN A 38 -29.56 -52.06 -37.28
CA ASN A 38 -29.77 -50.62 -37.24
C ASN A 38 -30.94 -50.26 -36.33
N LEU A 39 -30.63 -49.84 -35.10
CA LEU A 39 -31.63 -49.41 -34.12
C LEU A 39 -31.78 -47.88 -34.02
N SER A 40 -31.16 -47.11 -34.93
CA SER A 40 -31.16 -45.64 -34.89
C SER A 40 -32.53 -44.99 -35.10
N GLU A 41 -33.49 -45.70 -35.70
CA GLU A 41 -34.87 -45.23 -35.90
C GLU A 41 -35.78 -45.50 -34.70
N LYS A 42 -35.31 -46.25 -33.69
CA LYS A 42 -36.09 -46.51 -32.47
C LYS A 42 -36.13 -45.27 -31.57
N THR A 43 -37.27 -45.08 -30.92
CA THR A 43 -37.42 -44.04 -29.90
C THR A 43 -36.57 -44.37 -28.66
N VAL A 44 -36.28 -43.35 -27.84
CA VAL A 44 -35.54 -43.53 -26.57
C VAL A 44 -36.23 -44.55 -25.67
N GLU A 45 -37.57 -44.53 -25.59
CA GLU A 45 -38.36 -45.47 -24.78
C GLU A 45 -38.24 -46.92 -25.29
N GLU A 46 -38.25 -47.13 -26.60
CA GLU A 46 -38.04 -48.46 -27.20
C GLU A 46 -36.62 -48.99 -26.95
N LEU A 47 -35.61 -48.12 -26.99
CA LEU A 47 -34.23 -48.48 -26.66
C LEU A 47 -34.06 -48.77 -25.16
N GLN A 48 -34.74 -48.03 -24.29
CA GLN A 48 -34.74 -48.26 -22.84
C GLN A 48 -35.37 -49.61 -22.45
N ASN A 49 -36.35 -50.08 -23.20
CA ASN A 49 -37.04 -51.35 -22.96
C ASN A 49 -36.26 -52.60 -23.43
N LEU A 50 -35.11 -52.44 -24.07
CA LEU A 50 -34.29 -53.57 -24.51
C LEU A 50 -33.60 -54.26 -23.33
N THR A 51 -33.75 -55.59 -23.23
CA THR A 51 -33.09 -56.42 -22.20
C THR A 51 -31.84 -57.15 -22.72
N LYS A 52 -31.71 -57.29 -24.05
CA LYS A 52 -30.58 -57.88 -24.77
C LYS A 52 -30.39 -57.17 -26.10
N LEU A 53 -29.15 -57.14 -26.58
CA LEU A 53 -28.82 -56.63 -27.91
C LEU A 53 -29.00 -57.75 -28.96
N PRO A 54 -29.78 -57.54 -30.03
CA PRO A 54 -29.96 -58.51 -31.11
C PRO A 54 -28.74 -58.56 -32.05
N SER A 55 -28.63 -59.64 -32.83
CA SER A 55 -27.64 -59.82 -33.91
C SER A 55 -26.19 -59.47 -33.55
N ILE A 56 -25.73 -59.90 -32.36
CA ILE A 56 -24.35 -59.64 -31.88
C ILE A 56 -23.35 -60.34 -32.81
N GLN A 57 -22.41 -59.58 -33.36
CA GLN A 57 -21.30 -60.10 -34.19
C GLN A 57 -20.03 -60.33 -33.37
N GLN A 58 -19.71 -59.42 -32.45
CA GLN A 58 -18.53 -59.54 -31.60
C GLN A 58 -18.86 -59.24 -30.15
N SER A 59 -18.16 -59.93 -29.25
CA SER A 59 -18.20 -59.73 -27.81
C SER A 59 -16.77 -59.62 -27.32
N VAL A 60 -16.40 -58.47 -26.76
CA VAL A 60 -15.03 -58.14 -26.40
C VAL A 60 -14.94 -57.82 -24.91
N ILE A 61 -13.80 -58.14 -24.31
CA ILE A 61 -13.44 -57.67 -22.98
C ILE A 61 -13.18 -56.17 -23.08
N LEU A 62 -13.42 -55.43 -22.00
CA LEU A 62 -13.24 -53.99 -21.97
C LEU A 62 -11.73 -53.66 -22.03
N SER A 63 -11.36 -52.65 -22.80
CA SER A 63 -9.94 -52.33 -23.07
C SER A 63 -9.38 -51.32 -22.07
N ASP A 64 -10.16 -50.30 -21.70
CA ASP A 64 -9.71 -49.21 -20.81
C ASP A 64 -10.88 -48.48 -20.14
N VAL A 65 -10.57 -47.79 -19.03
CA VAL A 65 -11.49 -46.90 -18.31
C VAL A 65 -10.93 -45.48 -18.30
N VAL A 66 -11.70 -44.55 -18.85
CA VAL A 66 -11.39 -43.13 -18.94
C VAL A 66 -12.27 -42.35 -17.97
N ASN A 67 -11.67 -41.63 -17.03
CA ASN A 67 -12.40 -40.74 -16.13
C ASN A 67 -12.90 -39.50 -16.88
N THR A 68 -14.05 -38.97 -16.49
CA THR A 68 -14.58 -37.70 -17.01
C THR A 68 -14.13 -36.53 -16.13
N THR A 69 -13.89 -35.35 -16.71
CA THR A 69 -13.44 -34.16 -15.94
C THR A 69 -14.55 -33.52 -15.11
N ASP A 70 -15.80 -33.61 -15.58
CA ASP A 70 -16.90 -32.82 -15.00
C ASP A 70 -17.68 -33.59 -13.94
N ASN A 71 -17.70 -34.93 -14.01
CA ASN A 71 -18.44 -35.80 -13.08
C ASN A 71 -17.73 -37.15 -12.84
N PRO A 72 -16.45 -37.14 -12.40
CA PRO A 72 -15.61 -38.34 -12.31
C PRO A 72 -16.22 -39.43 -11.40
N ASP A 73 -17.02 -39.05 -10.41
CA ASP A 73 -17.59 -39.99 -9.44
C ASP A 73 -18.86 -40.70 -9.93
N THR A 74 -19.49 -40.21 -10.99
CA THR A 74 -20.81 -40.71 -11.44
C THR A 74 -20.86 -41.11 -12.92
N VAL A 75 -19.85 -40.76 -13.72
CA VAL A 75 -19.76 -41.09 -15.15
C VAL A 75 -18.39 -41.69 -15.50
N LEU A 76 -18.39 -42.84 -16.17
CA LEU A 76 -17.18 -43.49 -16.69
C LEU A 76 -17.20 -43.58 -18.22
N GLY A 77 -16.06 -43.31 -18.86
CA GLY A 77 -15.81 -43.66 -20.26
C GLY A 77 -15.22 -45.07 -20.35
N ILE A 78 -15.85 -45.96 -21.09
CA ILE A 78 -15.40 -47.35 -21.26
C ILE A 78 -14.96 -47.57 -22.71
N ARG A 79 -13.69 -47.93 -22.89
CA ARG A 79 -13.15 -48.28 -24.21
C ARG A 79 -13.35 -49.75 -24.50
N MET A 80 -13.79 -50.07 -25.71
CA MET A 80 -13.98 -51.41 -26.24
C MET A 80 -13.29 -51.49 -27.60
N THR A 81 -12.46 -52.50 -27.82
CA THR A 81 -11.73 -52.69 -29.08
C THR A 81 -12.27 -53.89 -29.81
N PHE A 82 -12.80 -53.69 -31.00
CA PHE A 82 -13.28 -54.74 -31.89
C PHE A 82 -12.27 -54.96 -33.01
N ASP A 83 -11.72 -56.17 -33.14
CA ASP A 83 -10.77 -56.53 -34.20
C ASP A 83 -11.36 -57.52 -35.21
N ASN A 84 -10.75 -57.63 -36.39
CA ASN A 84 -11.19 -58.60 -37.39
C ASN A 84 -10.49 -59.96 -37.29
N GLN A 85 -9.62 -60.23 -36.31
CA GLN A 85 -8.73 -61.39 -36.32
C GLN A 85 -9.49 -62.72 -36.39
N ASN A 86 -10.66 -62.78 -35.75
CA ASN A 86 -11.54 -63.95 -35.72
C ASN A 86 -12.81 -63.76 -36.58
N LEU A 87 -12.87 -62.70 -37.40
CA LEU A 87 -14.05 -62.33 -38.18
C LEU A 87 -14.01 -62.97 -39.57
N LYS A 88 -15.01 -63.81 -39.87
CA LYS A 88 -15.12 -64.55 -41.15
C LYS A 88 -15.87 -63.77 -42.25
N THR A 89 -16.61 -62.75 -41.87
CA THR A 89 -17.42 -61.93 -42.79
C THR A 89 -17.46 -60.52 -42.25
N GLY A 90 -17.11 -59.53 -43.08
CA GLY A 90 -17.13 -58.13 -42.66
C GLY A 90 -18.55 -57.62 -42.43
N TYR A 91 -18.70 -56.61 -41.57
CA TYR A 91 -20.00 -56.06 -41.22
C TYR A 91 -19.94 -54.59 -40.77
N ASN A 92 -21.07 -53.89 -40.86
CA ASN A 92 -21.25 -52.54 -40.33
C ASN A 92 -21.67 -52.58 -38.86
N VAL A 93 -20.91 -51.92 -37.99
CA VAL A 93 -21.23 -51.76 -36.56
C VAL A 93 -22.32 -50.70 -36.42
N HIS A 94 -23.58 -51.13 -36.47
CA HIS A 94 -24.73 -50.23 -36.37
C HIS A 94 -25.10 -49.91 -34.93
N THR A 95 -24.88 -50.84 -34.01
CA THR A 95 -25.20 -50.65 -32.60
C THR A 95 -24.13 -51.26 -31.72
N VAL A 96 -23.70 -50.53 -30.70
CA VAL A 96 -22.78 -51.00 -29.65
C VAL A 96 -23.55 -51.07 -28.33
N GLY A 97 -23.41 -52.18 -27.62
CA GLY A 97 -23.99 -52.39 -26.30
C GLY A 97 -22.92 -52.71 -25.27
N ILE A 98 -23.21 -52.37 -24.02
CA ILE A 98 -22.36 -52.74 -22.87
C ILE A 98 -23.19 -53.50 -21.85
N TYR A 99 -22.63 -54.57 -21.32
CA TYR A 99 -23.27 -55.43 -20.34
C TYR A 99 -22.71 -55.20 -18.93
N ALA A 100 -23.58 -55.38 -17.94
CA ALA A 100 -23.26 -55.27 -16.53
C ALA A 100 -23.79 -56.47 -15.75
N LYS A 101 -23.10 -56.83 -14.67
CA LYS A 101 -23.50 -57.92 -13.79
C LYS A 101 -23.34 -57.53 -12.32
N GLU A 102 -24.45 -57.55 -11.60
CA GLU A 102 -24.46 -57.47 -10.13
C GLU A 102 -24.09 -58.85 -9.54
N PRO A 103 -23.32 -58.92 -8.44
CA PRO A 103 -22.99 -60.19 -7.79
C PRO A 103 -24.25 -61.01 -7.49
N GLY A 104 -24.28 -62.27 -7.92
CA GLY A 104 -25.41 -63.18 -7.70
C GLY A 104 -26.63 -62.98 -8.62
N LYS A 105 -26.60 -62.02 -9.56
CA LYS A 105 -27.67 -61.83 -10.56
C LYS A 105 -27.22 -62.15 -11.98
N ASN A 106 -28.19 -62.22 -12.90
CA ASN A 106 -27.94 -62.39 -14.32
C ASN A 106 -27.29 -61.14 -14.92
N GLU A 107 -26.49 -61.33 -15.96
CA GLU A 107 -25.92 -60.23 -16.75
C GLU A 107 -27.04 -59.52 -17.52
N ILE A 108 -27.04 -58.18 -17.49
CA ILE A 108 -28.04 -57.32 -18.13
C ILE A 108 -27.39 -56.43 -19.18
N LEU A 109 -28.13 -56.07 -20.22
CA LEU A 109 -27.74 -54.99 -21.11
C LEU A 109 -27.87 -53.67 -20.36
N TYR A 110 -26.76 -52.96 -20.17
CA TYR A 110 -26.68 -51.78 -19.32
C TYR A 110 -26.92 -50.49 -20.11
N GLY A 111 -26.26 -50.36 -21.27
CA GLY A 111 -26.37 -49.19 -22.13
C GLY A 111 -26.15 -49.52 -23.60
N ILE A 112 -26.66 -48.64 -24.46
CA ILE A 112 -26.68 -48.82 -25.92
C ILE A 112 -26.30 -47.49 -26.59
N ALA A 113 -25.50 -47.57 -27.66
CA ALA A 113 -25.23 -46.47 -28.57
C ALA A 113 -25.48 -46.92 -30.02
N THR A 114 -26.28 -46.16 -30.76
CA THR A 114 -26.61 -46.45 -32.17
C THR A 114 -25.81 -45.55 -33.10
N ALA A 115 -25.38 -46.07 -34.25
CA ALA A 115 -24.65 -45.31 -35.25
C ALA A 115 -25.56 -44.30 -35.97
N LYS A 116 -25.05 -43.08 -36.21
CA LYS A 116 -25.51 -42.19 -37.27
C LYS A 116 -24.84 -42.56 -38.59
N THR A 117 -23.54 -42.82 -38.53
CA THR A 117 -22.72 -43.35 -39.62
C THR A 117 -21.92 -44.54 -39.06
N PRO A 118 -22.22 -45.79 -39.47
CA PRO A 118 -21.58 -46.98 -38.90
C PRO A 118 -20.13 -47.13 -39.38
N GLU A 119 -19.32 -47.85 -38.60
CA GLU A 119 -17.98 -48.28 -39.02
C GLU A 119 -18.06 -49.66 -39.68
N TYR A 120 -17.33 -49.88 -40.78
CA TYR A 120 -17.22 -51.19 -41.42
C TYR A 120 -15.97 -51.92 -40.94
N ILE A 121 -16.14 -53.09 -40.32
CA ILE A 121 -15.04 -54.00 -39.97
C ILE A 121 -14.96 -55.07 -41.07
N PRO A 122 -13.89 -55.14 -41.88
CA PRO A 122 -13.72 -56.18 -42.91
C PRO A 122 -13.44 -57.56 -42.29
N ASP A 123 -13.65 -58.65 -43.03
CA ASP A 123 -13.15 -59.97 -42.60
C ASP A 123 -11.61 -60.03 -42.56
N PHE A 124 -11.05 -61.08 -41.94
CA PHE A 124 -9.60 -61.25 -41.86
C PHE A 124 -8.93 -61.69 -43.18
N GLY A 125 -9.69 -61.92 -44.26
CA GLY A 125 -9.30 -62.73 -45.42
C GLY A 125 -7.92 -62.43 -46.05
N GLU A 126 -7.45 -61.18 -45.99
CA GLU A 126 -6.15 -60.74 -46.54
C GLU A 126 -5.01 -60.62 -45.49
N GLN A 127 -5.12 -61.27 -44.33
CA GLN A 127 -4.14 -61.21 -43.22
C GLN A 127 -3.85 -59.80 -42.66
N THR A 128 -4.67 -58.80 -43.00
CA THR A 128 -4.53 -57.43 -42.48
C THR A 128 -5.39 -57.27 -41.23
N LEU A 129 -4.75 -56.93 -40.11
CA LEU A 129 -5.43 -56.68 -38.83
C LEU A 129 -6.09 -55.29 -38.83
N PHE A 130 -7.41 -55.26 -38.71
CA PHE A 130 -8.21 -54.07 -38.52
C PHE A 130 -8.67 -53.99 -37.06
N LYS A 131 -8.62 -52.79 -36.45
CA LYS A 131 -9.10 -52.52 -35.09
C LYS A 131 -10.00 -51.29 -35.07
N PHE A 132 -11.14 -51.41 -34.40
CA PHE A 132 -12.08 -50.34 -34.13
C PHE A 132 -12.19 -50.10 -32.63
N ASP A 133 -11.74 -48.93 -32.17
CA ASP A 133 -11.86 -48.50 -30.77
C ASP A 133 -13.13 -47.67 -30.57
N PHE A 134 -13.99 -48.12 -29.67
CA PHE A 134 -15.23 -47.44 -29.30
C PHE A 134 -15.16 -46.98 -27.85
N LEU A 135 -15.32 -45.67 -27.60
CA LEU A 135 -15.39 -45.09 -26.25
C LEU A 135 -16.84 -44.73 -25.91
N MET A 136 -17.42 -45.40 -24.91
CA MET A 136 -18.79 -45.20 -24.45
C MET A 136 -18.83 -44.52 -23.08
N TYR A 137 -19.50 -43.37 -22.95
CA TYR A 137 -19.68 -42.70 -21.66
C TYR A 137 -20.98 -43.16 -20.98
N LEU A 138 -20.87 -43.64 -19.74
CA LEU A 138 -21.94 -44.27 -18.98
C LEU A 138 -22.16 -43.59 -17.65
N VAL A 139 -23.41 -43.26 -17.34
CA VAL A 139 -23.80 -42.83 -15.99
C VAL A 139 -23.90 -44.07 -15.11
N ILE A 140 -22.96 -44.22 -14.17
CA ILE A 140 -22.82 -45.41 -13.32
C ILE A 140 -23.35 -45.22 -11.89
N GLY A 141 -23.77 -44.01 -11.55
CA GLY A 141 -24.25 -43.66 -10.22
C GLY A 141 -23.12 -43.36 -9.25
N ARG A 142 -22.21 -44.32 -9.00
CA ARG A 142 -21.04 -44.18 -8.11
C ARG A 142 -19.87 -45.09 -8.51
N THR A 143 -18.69 -44.52 -8.73
CA THR A 143 -17.46 -45.26 -9.11
C THR A 143 -17.01 -46.31 -8.08
N ASP A 144 -17.17 -46.05 -6.78
CA ASP A 144 -16.80 -47.00 -5.72
C ASP A 144 -17.72 -48.24 -5.63
N LYS A 145 -18.79 -48.27 -6.43
CA LYS A 145 -19.73 -49.39 -6.54
C LYS A 145 -19.65 -50.12 -7.87
N VAL A 146 -18.75 -49.71 -8.76
CA VAL A 146 -18.57 -50.31 -10.08
C VAL A 146 -17.17 -50.85 -10.26
N THR A 147 -17.07 -52.11 -10.66
CA THR A 147 -15.82 -52.75 -11.08
C THR A 147 -15.80 -52.89 -12.60
N VAL A 148 -14.65 -52.68 -13.23
CA VAL A 148 -14.50 -52.88 -14.67
C VAL A 148 -13.40 -53.90 -14.88
N GLU A 149 -13.74 -55.03 -15.49
CA GLU A 149 -12.76 -56.05 -15.85
C GLU A 149 -12.16 -55.68 -17.21
N VAL A 150 -10.89 -55.26 -17.20
CA VAL A 150 -10.13 -54.91 -18.42
C VAL A 150 -9.17 -56.00 -18.83
N SER A 151 -8.87 -56.11 -20.12
CA SER A 151 -7.93 -57.09 -20.65
C SER A 151 -6.50 -56.89 -20.09
N PRO A 152 -5.82 -57.94 -19.58
CA PRO A 152 -4.44 -57.85 -19.09
C PRO A 152 -3.44 -57.35 -20.15
N ASP A 153 -3.70 -57.63 -21.43
CA ASP A 153 -2.80 -57.29 -22.54
C ASP A 153 -2.65 -55.77 -22.76
N ASP A 154 -3.65 -54.97 -22.38
CA ASP A 154 -3.60 -53.50 -22.45
C ASP A 154 -3.18 -52.85 -21.13
N VAL A 155 -3.29 -53.56 -19.99
CA VAL A 155 -2.76 -53.10 -18.68
C VAL A 155 -1.22 -52.98 -18.72
N TYR A 156 -0.54 -53.80 -19.54
CA TYR A 156 0.91 -53.71 -19.75
C TYR A 156 1.37 -52.45 -20.51
N ARG A 157 0.49 -51.72 -21.21
CA ARG A 157 0.83 -50.41 -21.80
C ARG A 157 0.85 -49.28 -20.77
N LYS A 158 0.38 -49.54 -19.55
CA LYS A 158 0.38 -48.59 -18.42
C LYS A 158 1.50 -48.87 -17.41
N LYS A 159 2.61 -49.46 -17.86
CA LYS A 159 3.92 -49.22 -17.22
C LYS A 159 4.51 -48.01 -17.93
N ASP A 160 4.44 -46.85 -17.28
CA ASP A 160 4.93 -45.55 -17.76
C ASP A 160 6.25 -45.69 -18.55
N THR A 161 6.13 -45.82 -19.87
CA THR A 161 7.25 -45.68 -20.78
C THR A 161 6.96 -44.44 -21.58
N TYR A 162 7.40 -43.30 -21.05
CA TYR A 162 7.33 -42.05 -21.76
C TYR A 162 8.12 -42.16 -23.06
N ASN A 163 7.52 -41.76 -24.18
CA ASN A 163 8.21 -41.72 -25.46
C ASN A 163 9.42 -40.78 -25.33
N LYS A 164 10.64 -41.25 -25.60
CA LYS A 164 11.86 -40.47 -25.37
C LYS A 164 11.81 -39.12 -26.07
N THR A 165 11.19 -39.02 -27.24
CA THR A 165 11.03 -37.74 -27.93
C THR A 165 10.02 -36.81 -27.25
N GLU A 166 8.94 -37.33 -26.66
CA GLU A 166 7.97 -36.52 -25.92
C GLU A 166 8.49 -36.13 -24.54
N ILE A 167 9.24 -37.00 -23.87
CA ILE A 167 9.94 -36.64 -22.64
C ILE A 167 11.13 -35.73 -22.94
N ASP A 168 11.90 -35.93 -24.00
CA ASP A 168 12.98 -35.01 -24.39
C ASP A 168 12.39 -33.67 -24.87
N THR A 169 11.19 -33.64 -25.45
CA THR A 169 10.48 -32.39 -25.78
C THR A 169 9.95 -31.72 -24.53
N LYS A 170 9.33 -32.45 -23.59
CA LYS A 170 8.87 -31.92 -22.30
C LYS A 170 10.01 -31.53 -21.37
N VAL A 171 11.15 -32.24 -21.41
CA VAL A 171 12.39 -31.95 -20.71
C VAL A 171 13.13 -30.82 -21.43
N SER A 172 13.02 -30.67 -22.75
CA SER A 172 13.52 -29.50 -23.47
C SER A 172 12.63 -28.27 -23.22
N GLU A 173 11.32 -28.44 -23.06
CA GLU A 173 10.38 -27.40 -22.63
C GLU A 173 10.59 -27.05 -21.16
N LEU A 174 10.83 -28.02 -20.28
CA LEU A 174 11.26 -27.79 -18.89
C LEU A 174 12.64 -27.14 -18.86
N ASN A 175 13.60 -27.53 -19.69
CA ASN A 175 14.90 -26.88 -19.79
C ASN A 175 14.80 -25.48 -20.41
N LYS A 176 13.87 -25.24 -21.34
CA LYS A 176 13.56 -23.90 -21.87
C LYS A 176 12.84 -23.07 -20.84
N LYS A 177 11.95 -23.66 -20.04
CA LYS A 177 11.22 -23.01 -18.96
C LYS A 177 12.10 -22.78 -17.75
N ASP A 178 13.07 -23.65 -17.48
CA ASP A 178 14.13 -23.51 -16.49
C ASP A 178 15.16 -22.52 -17.00
N ALA A 179 15.46 -22.49 -18.29
CA ALA A 179 16.28 -21.44 -18.90
C ALA A 179 15.55 -20.10 -18.94
N GLU A 180 14.23 -20.07 -19.13
CA GLU A 180 13.38 -18.89 -19.00
C GLU A 180 13.22 -18.49 -17.55
N ILE A 181 13.12 -19.41 -16.60
CA ILE A 181 13.07 -19.12 -15.16
C ILE A 181 14.43 -18.68 -14.67
N ILE A 182 15.54 -19.26 -15.15
CA ILE A 182 16.91 -18.82 -14.86
C ILE A 182 17.18 -17.50 -15.57
N LYS A 183 16.69 -17.30 -16.78
CA LYS A 183 16.74 -16.01 -17.48
C LYS A 183 15.87 -14.99 -16.78
N ASP A 184 14.68 -15.32 -16.30
CA ASP A 184 13.80 -14.45 -15.53
C ASP A 184 14.35 -14.24 -14.11
N LEU A 185 15.05 -15.21 -13.52
CA LEU A 185 15.76 -15.03 -12.25
C LEU A 185 17.01 -14.20 -12.45
N ASN A 186 17.69 -14.32 -13.58
CA ASN A 186 18.88 -13.55 -13.91
C ASN A 186 18.50 -12.17 -14.42
N ASP A 187 17.38 -12.02 -15.11
CA ASP A 187 16.77 -10.78 -15.55
C ASP A 187 16.12 -10.13 -14.34
N TYR A 188 15.54 -10.86 -13.38
CA TYR A 188 15.11 -10.33 -12.09
C TYR A 188 16.30 -10.03 -11.19
N LYS A 189 17.40 -10.82 -11.19
CA LYS A 189 18.62 -10.48 -10.46
C LYS A 189 19.35 -9.31 -11.10
N GLN A 190 19.32 -9.19 -12.41
CA GLN A 190 19.93 -8.12 -13.19
C GLN A 190 19.05 -6.89 -13.15
N GLU A 191 17.73 -7.02 -13.19
CA GLU A 191 16.73 -5.97 -13.00
C GLU A 191 16.75 -5.54 -11.55
N ASN A 192 16.83 -6.44 -10.57
CA ASN A 192 16.97 -6.08 -9.14
C ASN A 192 18.38 -5.57 -8.83
N LYS A 193 19.43 -5.99 -9.53
CA LYS A 193 20.78 -5.37 -9.48
C LYS A 193 20.80 -4.04 -10.22
N THR A 194 20.04 -3.88 -11.30
CA THR A 194 19.84 -2.64 -12.03
C THR A 194 18.88 -1.74 -11.26
N TYR A 195 17.98 -2.26 -10.44
CA TYR A 195 17.08 -1.52 -9.57
C TYR A 195 17.83 -1.13 -8.30
N HIS A 196 18.71 -1.99 -7.76
CA HIS A 196 19.63 -1.63 -6.68
C HIS A 196 20.73 -0.70 -7.18
N GLN A 197 21.26 -0.85 -8.40
CA GLN A 197 22.19 0.10 -9.01
C GLN A 197 21.48 1.37 -9.46
N GLN A 198 20.24 1.31 -9.94
CA GLN A 198 19.45 2.50 -10.28
C GLN A 198 18.98 3.18 -9.02
N LEU A 199 18.67 2.46 -7.94
CA LEU A 199 18.37 2.97 -6.60
C LEU A 199 19.64 3.46 -5.93
N GLU A 200 20.80 2.84 -6.11
CA GLU A 200 22.10 3.36 -5.67
C GLU A 200 22.54 4.52 -6.54
N ASP A 201 22.21 4.57 -7.83
CA ASP A 201 22.44 5.68 -8.75
C ASP A 201 21.37 6.77 -8.61
N GLU A 202 20.18 6.46 -8.08
CA GLU A 202 19.12 7.40 -7.68
C GLU A 202 19.41 7.92 -6.30
N ILE A 203 19.86 7.09 -5.36
CA ILE A 203 20.37 7.51 -4.05
C ILE A 203 21.66 8.25 -4.26
N SER A 204 22.55 7.86 -5.19
CA SER A 204 23.75 8.60 -5.56
C SER A 204 23.45 9.75 -6.48
N ARG A 205 22.37 9.78 -7.28
CA ARG A 205 21.89 11.01 -7.96
C ARG A 205 21.13 11.91 -7.02
N GLU A 206 20.42 11.42 -6.01
CA GLU A 206 19.70 12.19 -5.00
C GLU A 206 20.69 12.72 -3.96
N LEU A 207 21.68 11.93 -3.59
CA LEU A 207 22.86 12.36 -2.83
C LEU A 207 23.74 13.23 -3.70
N ALA A 208 24.00 12.94 -4.98
CA ALA A 208 24.75 13.87 -5.84
C ALA A 208 23.92 15.08 -6.24
N THR A 209 22.60 15.09 -6.24
CA THR A 209 21.80 16.32 -6.37
C THR A 209 21.67 17.05 -5.03
N LYS A 210 21.87 16.36 -3.89
CA LYS A 210 22.05 16.95 -2.54
C LYS A 210 23.52 17.20 -2.14
N ALA A 211 24.50 16.84 -2.97
CA ALA A 211 25.95 16.90 -2.67
C ALA A 211 26.82 17.42 -3.85
N ASP A 212 26.29 17.58 -5.06
CA ASP A 212 26.84 18.46 -6.07
C ASP A 212 26.49 19.89 -5.66
N LYS A 213 27.53 20.67 -5.39
CA LYS A 213 27.42 22.09 -5.05
C LYS A 213 26.50 22.82 -6.03
N THR A 214 26.57 22.50 -7.32
CA THR A 214 25.82 23.16 -8.40
C THR A 214 24.32 22.86 -8.32
N THR A 215 23.93 21.62 -8.04
CA THR A 215 22.53 21.20 -7.92
C THR A 215 21.91 21.54 -6.57
N VAL A 216 22.70 21.50 -5.48
CA VAL A 216 22.33 22.05 -4.16
C VAL A 216 22.10 23.55 -4.25
N ASP A 217 22.96 24.29 -4.97
CA ASP A 217 22.77 25.72 -5.27
C ASP A 217 21.50 25.96 -6.13
N GLN A 218 21.12 25.04 -7.04
CA GLN A 218 19.92 25.12 -7.88
C GLN A 218 18.61 24.75 -7.14
N GLN A 219 18.63 23.77 -6.23
CA GLN A 219 17.51 23.39 -5.35
C GLN A 219 17.30 24.40 -4.20
N LEU A 220 18.37 24.97 -3.65
CA LEU A 220 18.30 26.18 -2.80
C LEU A 220 17.74 27.37 -3.59
N GLY A 221 18.08 27.50 -4.87
CA GLY A 221 17.56 28.51 -5.79
C GLY A 221 16.10 28.31 -6.27
N THR A 222 15.46 27.18 -5.97
CA THR A 222 14.04 26.88 -6.29
C THR A 222 13.14 26.70 -5.07
N LYS A 223 13.70 26.33 -3.89
CA LYS A 223 13.05 26.57 -2.58
C LYS A 223 13.11 28.03 -2.16
N ALA A 224 14.04 28.79 -2.76
CA ALA A 224 13.84 30.19 -2.96
C ALA A 224 12.83 30.38 -4.10
N ASP A 225 11.56 30.46 -3.75
CA ASP A 225 10.57 30.97 -4.69
C ASP A 225 10.97 32.43 -4.99
N LYS A 226 11.41 32.71 -6.22
CA LYS A 226 11.91 34.04 -6.67
C LYS A 226 10.86 35.15 -6.55
N SER A 227 9.64 34.81 -6.12
CA SER A 227 8.58 35.74 -5.73
C SER A 227 8.55 36.08 -4.23
N ASN A 228 9.21 35.32 -3.34
CA ASN A 228 9.19 35.50 -1.87
C ASN A 228 10.50 35.16 -1.12
N THR A 229 11.58 34.73 -1.80
CA THR A 229 12.89 34.47 -1.20
C THR A 229 13.99 35.02 -2.11
N TYR A 230 14.80 35.96 -1.63
CA TYR A 230 15.85 36.62 -2.43
C TYR A 230 17.26 36.19 -1.97
N THR A 231 18.27 36.21 -2.86
CA THR A 231 19.69 36.18 -2.42
C THR A 231 19.99 37.41 -1.58
N ARG A 232 20.95 37.39 -0.65
CA ARG A 232 21.27 38.55 0.21
C ARG A 232 21.51 39.83 -0.62
N ASP A 233 22.13 39.73 -1.78
CA ASP A 233 22.35 40.86 -2.69
C ASP A 233 21.09 41.29 -3.44
N GLU A 234 20.14 40.39 -3.72
CA GLU A 234 18.83 40.72 -4.30
C GLU A 234 17.80 41.20 -3.26
N VAL A 235 17.84 40.69 -2.01
CA VAL A 235 17.10 41.22 -0.84
C VAL A 235 17.56 42.67 -0.66
N ASN A 236 18.88 42.88 -0.59
CA ASN A 236 19.46 44.18 -0.34
C ASN A 236 19.26 45.13 -1.53
N ASN A 237 19.30 44.66 -2.77
CA ASN A 237 19.04 45.53 -3.94
C ASN A 237 17.55 45.82 -4.17
N LYS A 238 16.60 44.97 -3.74
CA LYS A 238 15.14 45.20 -3.93
C LYS A 238 14.41 45.78 -2.71
N ILE A 239 14.90 45.53 -1.49
CA ILE A 239 14.32 46.07 -0.24
C ILE A 239 14.95 47.42 0.15
N SER A 240 16.24 47.62 -0.11
CA SER A 240 16.90 48.91 0.22
C SER A 240 16.21 50.12 -0.41
N PRO A 241 15.61 50.05 -1.62
CA PRO A 241 14.83 51.18 -2.12
C PRO A 241 13.37 51.19 -1.60
N LYS A 242 12.65 50.05 -1.54
CA LYS A 242 11.19 50.08 -1.26
C LYS A 242 10.78 50.11 0.21
N ALA A 243 11.70 49.88 1.14
CA ALA A 243 11.52 50.20 2.56
C ALA A 243 12.10 51.59 2.90
N ASP A 244 12.88 52.20 2.00
CA ASP A 244 13.37 53.57 2.13
C ASP A 244 12.29 54.57 1.71
N LYS A 245 11.87 55.34 2.70
CA LYS A 245 10.98 56.49 2.59
C LYS A 245 11.51 57.54 1.61
N ASN A 246 12.80 57.67 1.30
CA ASN A 246 13.32 58.52 0.22
C ASN A 246 13.15 57.94 -1.19
N TYR A 247 13.10 56.61 -1.37
CA TYR A 247 12.76 56.01 -2.67
C TYR A 247 11.24 55.87 -2.80
N VAL A 248 10.49 55.61 -1.74
CA VAL A 248 9.01 55.65 -1.75
C VAL A 248 8.50 57.10 -1.87
N ASP A 249 8.99 58.05 -1.08
CA ASP A 249 8.72 59.49 -1.22
C ASP A 249 9.40 60.07 -2.47
N GLY A 250 10.49 59.48 -2.97
CA GLY A 250 11.12 59.81 -4.25
C GLY A 250 10.29 59.37 -5.47
N GLU A 251 9.62 58.22 -5.40
CA GLU A 251 8.71 57.72 -6.44
C GLU A 251 7.30 58.33 -6.33
N LEU A 252 6.85 58.74 -5.14
CA LEU A 252 5.63 59.54 -4.90
C LEU A 252 5.82 61.02 -5.29
N SER A 253 6.99 61.61 -5.04
CA SER A 253 7.33 62.98 -5.46
C SER A 253 7.61 63.12 -6.96
N LYS A 254 7.91 62.03 -7.69
CA LYS A 254 7.93 61.99 -9.17
C LYS A 254 6.54 61.86 -9.81
N LYS A 255 5.51 61.45 -9.06
CA LYS A 255 4.13 61.23 -9.56
C LYS A 255 3.13 62.33 -9.25
N ALA A 256 3.49 63.32 -8.45
CA ALA A 256 2.67 64.49 -8.18
C ALA A 256 3.32 65.75 -8.73
N ASP A 257 2.97 66.09 -9.98
CA ASP A 257 3.26 67.38 -10.57
C ASP A 257 2.50 68.47 -9.79
N LYS A 258 3.24 69.24 -8.97
CA LYS A 258 2.75 70.36 -8.15
C LYS A 258 2.17 71.53 -8.96
N THR A 259 2.00 71.38 -10.28
CA THR A 259 1.22 72.30 -11.12
C THR A 259 -0.27 71.93 -11.25
N THR A 260 -0.71 70.76 -10.74
CA THR A 260 -2.09 70.26 -11.01
C THR A 260 -2.92 69.78 -9.80
N THR A 261 -2.44 69.84 -8.54
CA THR A 261 -3.21 69.33 -7.38
C THR A 261 -3.13 70.20 -6.11
N TYR A 262 -4.27 70.36 -5.41
CA TYR A 262 -4.45 71.17 -4.19
C TYR A 262 -4.63 70.30 -2.93
N THR A 263 -4.21 70.81 -1.77
CA THR A 263 -4.49 70.19 -0.45
C THR A 263 -5.90 70.53 0.05
N LYS A 264 -6.42 69.73 0.99
CA LYS A 264 -7.79 69.84 1.52
C LYS A 264 -8.10 71.22 2.11
N ASP A 265 -7.12 71.87 2.70
CA ASP A 265 -7.30 73.18 3.35
C ASP A 265 -7.17 74.34 2.34
N GLU A 266 -6.38 74.17 1.28
CA GLU A 266 -6.37 75.08 0.13
C GLU A 266 -7.66 75.01 -0.68
N VAL A 267 -8.26 73.81 -0.77
CA VAL A 267 -9.59 73.60 -1.34
C VAL A 267 -10.63 74.34 -0.51
N ASN A 268 -10.68 74.12 0.82
CA ASN A 268 -11.68 74.73 1.70
C ASN A 268 -11.61 76.27 1.72
N ASN A 269 -10.42 76.85 1.62
CA ASN A 269 -10.22 78.30 1.59
C ASN A 269 -10.50 78.95 0.21
N LYS A 270 -10.58 78.18 -0.88
CA LYS A 270 -10.98 78.69 -2.20
C LYS A 270 -12.50 78.68 -2.46
N ILE A 271 -13.31 77.98 -1.64
CA ILE A 271 -14.78 77.84 -1.83
C ILE A 271 -15.63 78.67 -0.86
N ALA A 272 -15.05 79.24 0.21
CA ALA A 272 -15.77 80.08 1.16
C ALA A 272 -16.23 81.40 0.48
N GLY A 273 -17.55 81.54 0.29
CA GLY A 273 -18.18 82.68 -0.41
C GLY A 273 -18.61 82.43 -1.86
N GLN A 274 -18.48 81.20 -2.40
CA GLN A 274 -18.88 80.90 -3.79
C GLN A 274 -20.21 80.16 -3.97
N VAL A 275 -20.86 79.70 -2.89
CA VAL A 275 -22.15 78.98 -3.01
C VAL A 275 -23.32 79.96 -2.98
N LYS A 276 -23.77 80.39 -4.17
CA LYS A 276 -24.98 81.21 -4.34
C LYS A 276 -26.30 80.44 -4.13
N SER A 277 -26.24 79.12 -3.96
CA SER A 277 -27.40 78.23 -3.69
C SER A 277 -26.95 76.82 -3.28
N VAL A 278 -27.68 76.17 -2.36
CA VAL A 278 -27.56 74.71 -2.10
C VAL A 278 -28.81 74.04 -2.68
N ASN A 279 -28.64 73.08 -3.60
CA ASN A 279 -29.73 72.40 -4.33
C ASN A 279 -30.76 73.35 -4.98
N GLY A 280 -30.30 74.48 -5.54
CA GLY A 280 -31.15 75.43 -6.28
C GLY A 280 -31.91 76.43 -5.40
N HIS A 281 -31.82 76.34 -4.06
CA HIS A 281 -32.43 77.30 -3.15
C HIS A 281 -31.39 78.30 -2.63
N ARG A 282 -31.74 79.59 -2.66
CA ARG A 282 -30.88 80.70 -2.21
C ARG A 282 -31.04 80.92 -0.71
N ALA A 283 -29.95 81.28 -0.05
CA ALA A 283 -29.95 81.71 1.35
C ALA A 283 -30.66 83.07 1.47
N ASP A 284 -31.38 83.26 2.58
CA ASP A 284 -31.98 84.55 2.92
C ASP A 284 -30.96 85.51 3.56
N ASN A 285 -31.43 86.71 3.92
CA ASN A 285 -30.57 87.81 4.38
C ASN A 285 -29.88 87.57 5.73
N ASN A 286 -30.23 86.49 6.43
CA ASN A 286 -29.56 86.09 7.67
C ASN A 286 -28.58 84.93 7.45
N GLY A 287 -28.44 84.46 6.20
CA GLY A 287 -27.60 83.32 5.82
C GLY A 287 -28.27 81.96 6.01
N GLU A 288 -29.57 81.90 6.33
CA GLU A 288 -30.31 80.64 6.45
C GLU A 288 -30.86 80.18 5.10
N VAL A 289 -30.83 78.87 4.86
CA VAL A 289 -31.39 78.23 3.66
C VAL A 289 -32.59 77.40 4.09
N THR A 290 -33.81 77.80 3.70
CA THR A 290 -35.02 76.99 3.97
C THR A 290 -35.02 75.76 3.06
N LEU A 291 -34.89 74.57 3.66
CA LEU A 291 -34.94 73.30 2.95
C LEU A 291 -36.38 72.78 2.84
N PRO A 292 -36.73 72.01 1.79
CA PRO A 292 -38.07 71.44 1.64
C PRO A 292 -38.42 70.52 2.82
N LYS A 293 -39.68 70.53 3.29
CA LYS A 293 -40.18 69.60 4.31
C LYS A 293 -39.76 68.17 3.96
N LEU A 294 -38.92 67.57 4.81
CA LEU A 294 -38.43 66.21 4.65
C LEU A 294 -39.61 65.23 4.72
N LYS A 295 -39.98 64.69 3.57
CA LYS A 295 -40.83 63.52 3.45
C LYS A 295 -39.94 62.28 3.52
N ALA A 296 -40.32 61.28 4.29
CA ALA A 296 -39.64 60.00 4.30
C ALA A 296 -40.49 58.95 3.60
N LYS A 297 -39.82 58.16 2.76
CA LYS A 297 -40.33 56.95 2.16
C LYS A 297 -40.61 55.92 3.26
N THR A 298 -41.87 55.78 3.65
CA THR A 298 -42.27 54.95 4.80
C THR A 298 -42.93 53.66 4.32
N LEU A 299 -42.52 52.52 4.86
CA LEU A 299 -43.06 51.22 4.48
C LEU A 299 -44.53 51.10 4.91
N ILE A 300 -45.43 50.82 3.96
CA ILE A 300 -46.88 50.70 4.22
C ILE A 300 -47.44 49.29 3.97
N ALA A 301 -46.75 48.45 3.18
CA ALA A 301 -47.12 47.04 2.96
C ALA A 301 -45.89 46.20 2.58
N TYR A 302 -45.91 44.89 2.83
CA TYR A 302 -44.76 43.99 2.58
C TYR A 302 -45.20 42.64 1.98
N ASP A 303 -44.62 42.28 0.83
CA ASP A 303 -44.75 41.00 0.12
C ASP A 303 -43.71 40.01 0.68
N VAL A 304 -44.18 39.05 1.48
CA VAL A 304 -43.37 38.10 2.24
C VAL A 304 -42.59 37.12 1.34
N PRO A 305 -43.20 36.45 0.33
CA PRO A 305 -42.48 35.57 -0.60
C PRO A 305 -41.32 36.22 -1.37
N ASN A 306 -41.49 37.47 -1.82
CA ASN A 306 -40.50 38.14 -2.66
C ASN A 306 -39.63 39.16 -1.90
N LYS A 307 -39.78 39.21 -0.57
CA LYS A 307 -39.12 40.17 0.33
C LYS A 307 -39.25 41.63 -0.14
N ARG A 308 -40.42 41.99 -0.68
CA ARG A 308 -40.64 43.26 -1.37
C ARG A 308 -41.51 44.22 -0.58
N ALA A 309 -41.01 45.42 -0.38
CA ALA A 309 -41.64 46.48 0.39
C ALA A 309 -42.39 47.48 -0.51
N THR A 310 -43.62 47.86 -0.13
CA THR A 310 -44.39 48.96 -0.74
C THR A 310 -44.34 50.17 0.18
N PHE A 311 -43.97 51.32 -0.35
CA PHE A 311 -43.74 52.52 0.45
C PHE A 311 -44.69 53.67 0.07
N ASP A 312 -44.99 54.52 1.04
CA ASP A 312 -45.61 55.84 0.86
C ASP A 312 -44.53 56.92 0.98
N ASP A 313 -44.38 57.70 -0.09
CA ASP A 313 -43.37 58.77 -0.19
C ASP A 313 -43.86 60.11 0.36
N ASN A 314 -45.08 60.18 0.93
CA ASN A 314 -45.67 61.42 1.44
C ASN A 314 -45.69 61.57 2.97
N ALA A 315 -45.25 60.56 3.72
CA ALA A 315 -45.16 60.64 5.17
C ALA A 315 -44.07 61.62 5.62
N GLY A 316 -44.37 62.50 6.56
CA GLY A 316 -43.44 63.54 7.03
C GLY A 316 -43.77 64.05 8.44
N PHE A 317 -42.93 64.96 8.93
CA PHE A 317 -43.13 65.68 10.18
C PHE A 317 -44.20 66.77 10.01
N ASP A 318 -45.13 66.85 10.95
CA ASP A 318 -46.08 67.96 11.03
C ASP A 318 -45.45 69.21 11.65
N GLY A 319 -46.22 70.30 11.73
CA GLY A 319 -45.76 71.60 12.25
C GLY A 319 -45.34 71.61 13.71
N ASN A 320 -45.61 70.53 14.46
CA ASN A 320 -45.26 70.39 15.87
C ASN A 320 -44.09 69.41 16.08
N GLY A 321 -43.49 68.89 15.00
CA GLY A 321 -42.38 67.95 15.06
C GLY A 321 -42.78 66.49 15.28
N ASN A 322 -44.07 66.13 15.16
CA ASN A 322 -44.52 64.74 15.25
C ASN A 322 -44.53 64.08 13.86
N PHE A 323 -44.05 62.84 13.77
CA PHE A 323 -44.04 62.09 12.51
C PHE A 323 -45.40 61.42 12.26
N SER A 324 -45.97 61.58 11.07
CA SER A 324 -47.34 61.16 10.70
C SER A 324 -47.62 59.65 10.69
N ARG A 325 -46.62 58.81 10.96
CA ARG A 325 -46.70 57.33 11.00
C ARG A 325 -45.74 56.76 12.05
N TRP A 326 -46.07 55.60 12.61
CA TRP A 326 -45.21 54.89 13.57
C TRP A 326 -44.10 54.17 12.80
N LEU A 327 -42.85 54.39 13.22
CA LEU A 327 -41.69 53.77 12.59
C LEU A 327 -41.50 52.36 13.17
N VAL A 328 -41.60 51.34 12.34
CA VAL A 328 -41.23 49.95 12.69
C VAL A 328 -39.88 49.67 12.03
N ASP A 329 -38.95 49.09 12.79
CA ASP A 329 -37.61 48.76 12.30
C ASP A 329 -37.69 47.68 11.20
N GLN A 330 -37.05 47.92 10.06
CA GLN A 330 -37.06 46.98 8.92
C GLN A 330 -36.50 45.60 9.28
N GLY A 331 -35.58 45.53 10.25
CA GLY A 331 -34.98 44.31 10.74
C GLY A 331 -35.97 43.40 11.46
N VAL A 332 -36.98 43.97 12.13
CA VAL A 332 -38.05 43.20 12.79
C VAL A 332 -38.97 42.53 11.76
N ILE A 333 -39.27 43.21 10.65
CA ILE A 333 -40.05 42.64 9.53
C ILE A 333 -39.23 41.58 8.77
N TRP A 334 -37.92 41.77 8.63
CA TRP A 334 -37.02 40.76 8.06
C TRP A 334 -36.93 39.50 8.91
N GLN A 335 -36.81 39.61 10.24
CA GLN A 335 -36.80 38.44 11.12
C GLN A 335 -38.11 37.64 11.05
N LEU A 336 -39.25 38.32 10.94
CA LEU A 336 -40.56 37.70 10.78
C LEU A 336 -40.70 37.02 9.40
N ALA A 337 -40.17 37.63 8.34
CA ALA A 337 -40.12 37.04 7.00
C ALA A 337 -39.12 35.86 6.91
N ASP A 338 -37.99 35.93 7.60
CA ASP A 338 -36.99 34.86 7.67
C ASP A 338 -37.53 33.64 8.44
N ALA A 339 -38.32 33.84 9.49
CA ALA A 339 -38.99 32.75 10.22
C ALA A 339 -40.06 32.02 9.37
N ILE A 340 -40.80 32.75 8.52
CA ILE A 340 -41.77 32.16 7.58
C ILE A 340 -41.07 31.42 6.43
N ASN A 341 -39.90 31.91 6.00
CA ASN A 341 -39.06 31.29 4.98
C ASN A 341 -38.18 30.13 5.49
N ALA A 342 -38.16 29.85 6.80
CA ALA A 342 -37.38 28.76 7.42
C ALA A 342 -37.99 27.35 7.24
N LYS A 343 -39.11 27.19 6.50
CA LYS A 343 -39.56 25.87 6.03
C LYS A 343 -38.54 25.33 5.01
N LEU A 344 -38.15 24.05 5.10
CA LEU A 344 -37.29 23.42 4.08
C LEU A 344 -37.93 23.59 2.70
N PRO A 345 -37.30 24.34 1.76
CA PRO A 345 -37.85 24.54 0.42
C PRO A 345 -38.00 23.22 -0.33
N ILE A 346 -39.08 23.05 -1.09
CA ILE A 346 -39.29 21.92 -2.00
C ILE A 346 -39.20 22.44 -3.44
N GLU A 347 -38.20 22.03 -4.19
CA GLU A 347 -37.93 22.57 -5.52
C GLU A 347 -37.49 21.49 -6.53
N ALA A 348 -37.70 21.77 -7.83
CA ALA A 348 -37.18 20.93 -8.89
C ALA A 348 -35.66 21.14 -9.00
N GLY A 349 -34.89 20.06 -9.07
CA GLY A 349 -33.44 20.14 -9.09
C GLY A 349 -32.87 20.53 -10.45
N PRO A 350 -31.79 21.33 -10.48
CA PRO A 350 -31.19 21.74 -11.74
C PRO A 350 -30.52 20.57 -12.47
N ASN A 351 -30.39 20.70 -13.79
CA ASN A 351 -29.53 19.82 -14.58
C ASN A 351 -28.08 19.98 -14.10
N ASN A 352 -27.36 18.86 -13.95
CA ASN A 352 -25.97 18.81 -13.48
C ASN A 352 -25.71 19.18 -12.01
N ALA A 353 -26.74 19.15 -11.13
CA ALA A 353 -26.58 19.46 -9.71
C ALA A 353 -25.58 18.54 -9.00
N ASP A 354 -24.89 19.02 -7.97
CA ASP A 354 -24.09 18.15 -7.09
C ASP A 354 -24.83 17.93 -5.76
N LEU A 355 -25.11 16.66 -5.43
CA LEU A 355 -25.86 16.33 -4.23
C LEU A 355 -25.09 16.58 -2.92
N LEU A 356 -23.76 16.51 -2.93
CA LEU A 356 -22.95 16.65 -1.72
C LEU A 356 -22.40 18.07 -1.52
N VAL A 357 -22.60 18.95 -2.50
CA VAL A 357 -22.32 20.37 -2.37
C VAL A 357 -23.42 21.05 -1.54
N ASN A 358 -22.99 21.78 -0.52
CA ASN A 358 -23.86 22.61 0.30
C ASN A 358 -24.50 23.70 -0.59
N SER A 359 -25.80 23.53 -0.83
CA SER A 359 -26.62 24.42 -1.66
C SER A 359 -27.89 24.83 -0.91
N GLY A 360 -27.79 24.83 0.44
CA GLY A 360 -28.90 25.07 1.37
C GLY A 360 -29.63 23.79 1.80
N ASN A 361 -30.39 23.93 2.89
CA ASN A 361 -31.23 22.87 3.46
C ASN A 361 -32.56 22.84 2.71
N LYS A 362 -32.83 21.77 1.96
CA LYS A 362 -33.97 21.69 1.04
C LYS A 362 -34.31 20.25 0.64
N ILE A 363 -35.53 20.05 0.14
CA ILE A 363 -35.96 18.84 -0.56
C ILE A 363 -35.93 19.14 -2.06
N VAL A 364 -35.22 18.33 -2.82
CA VAL A 364 -35.05 18.54 -4.26
C VAL A 364 -35.51 17.30 -5.01
N TYR A 365 -36.35 17.45 -6.02
CA TYR A 365 -36.83 16.33 -6.84
C TYR A 365 -36.43 16.47 -8.30
N TRP A 366 -36.23 15.34 -8.98
CA TRP A 366 -35.94 15.29 -10.41
C TRP A 366 -36.96 14.38 -11.09
N ASN A 367 -37.72 14.96 -12.03
CA ASN A 367 -38.63 14.24 -12.90
C ASN A 367 -37.88 13.94 -14.22
N GLY A 368 -37.35 12.73 -14.38
CA GLY A 368 -36.54 12.33 -15.54
C GLY A 368 -35.12 11.89 -15.15
N ASN A 369 -34.31 11.52 -16.16
CA ASN A 369 -33.16 10.61 -16.02
C ASN A 369 -31.92 11.12 -15.24
N GLY A 370 -32.01 12.22 -14.48
CA GLY A 370 -30.97 12.71 -13.56
C GLY A 370 -29.54 12.84 -14.13
N GLY A 371 -29.40 12.81 -15.46
CA GLY A 371 -28.22 12.23 -16.13
C GLY A 371 -26.91 12.97 -15.96
N GLY A 372 -26.96 14.17 -15.39
CA GLY A 372 -25.76 14.93 -15.05
C GLY A 372 -25.59 15.23 -13.56
N VAL A 373 -26.52 14.81 -12.69
CA VAL A 373 -26.42 15.04 -11.25
C VAL A 373 -25.20 14.30 -10.70
N LYS A 374 -24.29 15.03 -10.07
CA LYS A 374 -23.02 14.55 -9.51
C LYS A 374 -23.21 14.03 -8.09
N ASN A 375 -22.36 13.09 -7.68
CA ASN A 375 -22.37 12.45 -6.37
C ASN A 375 -23.69 11.76 -5.99
N LEU A 376 -24.41 11.22 -6.97
CA LEU A 376 -25.54 10.33 -6.72
C LEU A 376 -25.08 9.06 -5.97
N PRO A 377 -25.95 8.45 -5.15
CA PRO A 377 -25.71 7.09 -4.68
C PRO A 377 -25.55 6.13 -5.87
N PRO A 378 -24.95 4.95 -5.66
CA PRO A 378 -24.81 3.93 -6.69
C PRO A 378 -26.17 3.27 -7.00
N MET A 379 -27.08 4.05 -7.55
CA MET A 379 -28.45 3.69 -7.92
C MET A 379 -28.50 3.30 -9.41
N ASN A 380 -29.26 2.25 -9.70
CA ASN A 380 -29.33 1.65 -11.03
C ASN A 380 -30.31 2.38 -11.96
N ASN A 381 -31.37 2.96 -11.39
CA ASN A 381 -32.39 3.71 -12.11
C ASN A 381 -32.29 5.19 -11.73
N LYS A 382 -32.30 6.08 -12.73
CA LYS A 382 -32.20 7.54 -12.51
C LYS A 382 -33.42 8.30 -13.01
N GLN A 383 -34.48 7.60 -13.39
CA GLN A 383 -35.64 8.16 -14.11
C GLN A 383 -36.59 9.00 -13.23
N GLY A 384 -36.50 8.89 -11.91
CA GLY A 384 -37.15 9.80 -10.97
C GLY A 384 -36.70 9.56 -9.53
N PHE A 385 -36.28 10.61 -8.82
CA PHE A 385 -35.88 10.51 -7.42
C PHE A 385 -36.02 11.86 -6.73
N PHE A 386 -36.06 11.84 -5.40
CA PHE A 386 -35.90 13.06 -4.61
C PHE A 386 -34.80 12.88 -3.57
N ALA A 387 -34.14 13.99 -3.25
CA ALA A 387 -33.10 14.09 -2.26
C ALA A 387 -33.53 15.08 -1.16
N ILE A 388 -33.44 14.66 0.09
CA ILE A 388 -33.53 15.55 1.25
C ILE A 388 -32.11 15.93 1.61
N LYS A 389 -31.81 17.24 1.57
CA LYS A 389 -30.48 17.80 1.82
C LYS A 389 -30.53 18.65 3.09
N LEU A 390 -29.73 18.30 4.08
CA LEU A 390 -29.54 19.04 5.33
C LEU A 390 -28.03 19.23 5.54
N PHE A 391 -27.57 20.45 5.72
CA PHE A 391 -26.18 20.82 5.91
C PHE A 391 -26.08 21.90 6.98
N ASP A 392 -25.11 21.75 7.86
CA ASP A 392 -24.65 22.74 8.82
C ASP A 392 -23.11 22.77 8.83
N PRO A 393 -22.45 23.80 9.38
CA PRO A 393 -21.00 23.78 9.55
C PRO A 393 -20.56 22.55 10.36
N GLY A 394 -19.76 21.66 9.75
CA GLY A 394 -19.26 20.43 10.37
C GLY A 394 -20.24 19.24 10.41
N TRP A 395 -21.47 19.37 9.90
CA TRP A 395 -22.45 18.28 9.86
C TRP A 395 -23.31 18.33 8.59
N GLY A 396 -23.80 17.18 8.13
CA GLY A 396 -24.75 17.15 7.04
C GLY A 396 -25.35 15.78 6.83
N SER A 397 -26.47 15.72 6.14
CA SER A 397 -27.16 14.51 5.73
C SER A 397 -27.83 14.74 4.39
N VAL A 398 -27.55 13.83 3.46
CA VAL A 398 -28.30 13.71 2.21
C VAL A 398 -28.97 12.35 2.20
N THR A 399 -30.29 12.34 2.11
CA THR A 399 -31.09 11.13 1.93
C THR A 399 -31.68 11.14 0.52
N VAL A 400 -31.43 10.11 -0.26
CA VAL A 400 -32.01 9.92 -1.59
C VAL A 400 -32.99 8.77 -1.54
N VAL A 401 -34.19 9.00 -2.07
CA VAL A 401 -35.20 7.97 -2.26
C VAL A 401 -35.34 7.74 -3.75
N ASP A 402 -35.00 6.52 -4.18
CA ASP A 402 -35.05 6.08 -5.57
C ASP A 402 -36.43 5.52 -5.92
N GLN A 403 -36.81 5.58 -7.21
CA GLN A 403 -38.06 5.02 -7.74
C GLN A 403 -38.17 3.51 -7.50
N ASP A 404 -37.03 2.80 -7.47
CA ASP A 404 -36.96 1.36 -7.20
C ASP A 404 -37.18 1.02 -5.70
N GLY A 405 -37.54 2.00 -4.88
CA GLY A 405 -37.86 1.83 -3.44
C GLY A 405 -36.63 1.67 -2.55
N THR A 406 -35.43 1.91 -3.09
CA THR A 406 -34.18 1.87 -2.33
C THR A 406 -33.89 3.22 -1.70
N TYR A 407 -33.56 3.21 -0.41
CA TYR A 407 -33.21 4.40 0.36
C TYR A 407 -31.70 4.47 0.54
N TRP A 408 -31.13 5.63 0.25
CA TRP A 408 -29.70 5.88 0.37
C TRP A 408 -29.46 7.05 1.32
N LEU A 409 -28.52 6.87 2.24
CA LEU A 409 -28.15 7.88 3.23
C LEU A 409 -26.65 8.16 3.15
N ASN A 410 -26.27 9.42 3.08
CA ASN A 410 -24.89 9.85 3.23
C ASN A 410 -24.85 11.00 4.24
N THR A 411 -24.04 10.82 5.29
CA THR A 411 -23.87 11.83 6.34
C THR A 411 -22.49 12.48 6.23
N LYS A 412 -22.36 13.75 6.60
CA LYS A 412 -21.12 14.51 6.68
C LYS A 412 -20.74 14.67 8.15
N ASN A 413 -19.48 14.40 8.49
CA ASN A 413 -18.91 14.63 9.81
C ASN A 413 -17.63 15.46 9.64
N GLY A 414 -17.62 16.70 10.14
CA GLY A 414 -16.62 17.71 9.76
C GLY A 414 -16.77 18.12 8.29
N ASP A 415 -15.65 18.15 7.55
CA ASP A 415 -15.62 18.42 6.10
C ASP A 415 -15.66 17.18 5.21
N ILE A 416 -15.87 16.00 5.82
CA ILE A 416 -15.76 14.71 5.14
C ILE A 416 -17.13 14.04 5.06
N TRP A 417 -17.52 13.61 3.85
CA TRP A 417 -18.69 12.77 3.62
C TRP A 417 -18.36 11.32 3.95
N THR A 418 -19.21 10.68 4.76
CA THR A 418 -19.01 9.29 5.21
C THR A 418 -19.26 8.24 4.12
N GLY A 419 -19.77 8.67 2.96
CA GLY A 419 -20.14 7.79 1.85
C GLY A 419 -21.58 7.33 1.90
N TRP A 420 -22.08 6.85 0.75
CA TRP A 420 -23.46 6.36 0.62
C TRP A 420 -23.66 5.00 1.27
N ARG A 421 -24.72 4.87 2.06
CA ARG A 421 -25.17 3.62 2.69
C ARG A 421 -26.59 3.32 2.26
N SER A 422 -26.88 2.07 1.89
CA SER A 422 -28.24 1.62 1.61
C SER A 422 -28.96 1.20 2.90
N VAL A 423 -30.28 1.41 2.94
CA VAL A 423 -31.13 0.96 4.06
C VAL A 423 -31.81 -0.37 3.70
N ILE A 424 -31.71 -1.35 4.60
CA ILE A 424 -32.28 -2.71 4.42
C ILE A 424 -33.76 -2.72 4.82
N THR A 425 -34.64 -3.28 3.98
CA THR A 425 -36.10 -3.40 4.20
C THR A 425 -36.50 -4.88 4.35
N ASN A 426 -37.76 -5.20 4.70
CA ASN A 426 -38.23 -6.60 4.77
C ASN A 426 -38.03 -7.37 3.45
N GLU A 427 -38.10 -6.70 2.30
CA GLU A 427 -37.79 -7.29 0.99
C GLU A 427 -36.30 -7.64 0.83
N HIS A 428 -35.41 -6.93 1.52
CA HIS A 428 -33.99 -7.28 1.57
C HIS A 428 -33.72 -8.49 2.48
N LEU A 429 -34.48 -8.70 3.56
CA LEU A 429 -34.36 -9.88 4.42
C LEU A 429 -34.78 -11.18 3.71
N LYS A 430 -35.76 -11.12 2.80
CA LYS A 430 -36.14 -12.27 1.94
C LYS A 430 -34.99 -12.75 1.03
N LYS A 431 -34.02 -11.88 0.74
CA LYS A 431 -32.84 -12.21 -0.09
C LYS A 431 -31.68 -12.79 0.73
N LEU A 432 -31.79 -12.82 2.06
CA LEU A 432 -30.74 -13.35 2.94
C LEU A 432 -30.69 -14.88 2.82
N LYS A 433 -29.47 -15.39 2.55
CA LYS A 433 -29.17 -16.81 2.38
C LYS A 433 -28.23 -17.25 3.51
N PHE A 434 -28.58 -18.33 4.20
CA PHE A 434 -27.70 -18.96 5.19
C PHE A 434 -27.03 -20.17 4.59
N VAL A 435 -25.70 -20.20 4.64
CA VAL A 435 -24.90 -21.32 4.18
C VAL A 435 -24.39 -22.09 5.39
N LYS A 436 -24.78 -23.36 5.51
CA LYS A 436 -24.26 -24.30 6.52
C LYS A 436 -23.36 -25.33 5.85
N GLN A 437 -22.26 -25.67 6.51
CA GLN A 437 -21.46 -26.84 6.14
C GLN A 437 -22.18 -28.08 6.66
N SER A 438 -22.61 -28.95 5.74
CA SER A 438 -23.34 -30.18 6.00
C SER A 438 -22.54 -31.36 5.47
N LEU A 439 -22.82 -32.58 5.96
CA LEU A 439 -22.15 -33.79 5.49
C LEU A 439 -23.06 -34.58 4.56
N ASN A 440 -22.54 -34.97 3.41
CA ASN A 440 -23.25 -35.82 2.47
C ASN A 440 -23.23 -37.27 2.97
N GLN A 441 -23.76 -38.17 2.14
CA GLN A 441 -23.88 -39.58 2.51
C GLN A 441 -22.57 -40.36 2.71
N ASN A 442 -21.47 -39.76 2.30
CA ASN A 442 -20.13 -40.31 2.39
C ASN A 442 -19.33 -39.68 3.53
N GLY A 443 -19.87 -38.65 4.21
CA GLY A 443 -19.15 -37.89 5.22
C GLY A 443 -18.33 -36.73 4.65
N ASP A 444 -18.53 -36.36 3.38
CA ASP A 444 -17.86 -35.21 2.78
C ASP A 444 -18.64 -33.92 3.06
N ALA A 445 -17.91 -32.84 3.30
CA ALA A 445 -18.49 -31.54 3.55
C ALA A 445 -19.05 -30.90 2.26
N PHE A 446 -20.31 -30.50 2.27
CA PHE A 446 -20.95 -29.68 1.24
C PHE A 446 -21.64 -28.46 1.85
N LYS A 447 -21.95 -27.46 1.01
CA LYS A 447 -22.60 -26.21 1.42
C LYS A 447 -24.11 -26.30 1.17
N ASP A 448 -24.91 -26.38 2.23
CA ASP A 448 -26.37 -26.31 2.15
C ASP A 448 -26.84 -24.87 2.35
N THR A 449 -27.62 -24.35 1.42
CA THR A 449 -28.11 -22.97 1.45
C THR A 449 -29.62 -22.94 1.76
N LYS A 450 -30.00 -22.31 2.87
CA LYS A 450 -31.40 -22.13 3.28
C LYS A 450 -31.81 -20.67 3.23
N PHE A 451 -33.08 -20.43 2.87
CA PHE A 451 -33.69 -19.10 2.82
C PHE A 451 -34.45 -18.81 4.11
N VAL A 452 -34.53 -17.52 4.45
CA VAL A 452 -35.34 -17.04 5.57
C VAL A 452 -36.81 -17.00 5.15
N THR A 453 -37.69 -17.64 5.92
CA THR A 453 -39.14 -17.61 5.70
C THR A 453 -39.83 -16.82 6.81
N GLN A 454 -40.82 -16.00 6.46
CA GLN A 454 -41.63 -15.27 7.44
C GLN A 454 -42.79 -16.16 7.91
N GLU A 455 -42.93 -16.29 9.21
CA GLU A 455 -44.00 -17.02 9.88
C GLU A 455 -45.28 -16.17 9.96
N ALA A 456 -46.43 -16.80 10.22
CA ALA A 456 -47.72 -16.12 10.27
C ALA A 456 -47.84 -15.06 11.39
N ASP A 457 -47.00 -15.15 12.42
CA ASP A 457 -46.92 -14.18 13.52
C ASP A 457 -45.98 -12.98 13.23
N GLY A 458 -45.40 -12.93 12.02
CA GLY A 458 -44.50 -11.88 11.58
C GLY A 458 -43.02 -12.11 11.90
N THR A 459 -42.69 -13.18 12.64
CA THR A 459 -41.29 -13.55 12.92
C THR A 459 -40.63 -14.23 11.71
N PHE A 460 -39.30 -14.28 11.68
CA PHE A 460 -38.53 -14.89 10.57
C PHE A 460 -37.81 -16.15 11.06
N LYS A 461 -38.01 -17.28 10.37
CA LYS A 461 -37.43 -18.59 10.70
C LYS A 461 -36.51 -19.10 9.59
N ILE A 462 -35.52 -19.89 9.98
CA ILE A 462 -34.67 -20.69 9.08
C ILE A 462 -34.81 -22.16 9.52
N ASN A 463 -35.37 -23.03 8.66
CA ASN A 463 -35.50 -24.45 8.98
C ASN A 463 -34.20 -25.21 8.61
N ILE A 464 -33.53 -25.78 9.61
CA ILE A 464 -32.31 -26.59 9.48
C ILE A 464 -32.48 -28.04 9.95
N TYR A 465 -33.68 -28.44 10.37
CA TYR A 465 -33.94 -29.71 11.05
C TYR A 465 -33.80 -30.91 10.11
N ASP A 466 -34.36 -30.83 8.90
CA ASP A 466 -34.36 -31.94 7.93
C ASP A 466 -33.02 -32.12 7.19
N SER A 467 -32.06 -31.22 7.42
CA SER A 467 -30.74 -31.21 6.77
C SER A 467 -29.63 -31.89 7.58
N ASP A 468 -29.92 -32.46 8.75
CA ASP A 468 -28.91 -33.10 9.61
C ASP A 468 -28.82 -34.62 9.42
N TRP A 469 -28.02 -35.03 8.43
CA TRP A 469 -27.66 -36.42 8.12
C TRP A 469 -27.09 -37.22 9.32
N THR A 470 -26.53 -36.54 10.32
CA THR A 470 -25.81 -37.16 11.45
C THR A 470 -26.71 -38.06 12.31
N ALA A 471 -28.01 -37.74 12.41
CA ALA A 471 -28.96 -38.50 13.22
C ALA A 471 -29.28 -39.91 12.65
N SER A 472 -29.20 -40.09 11.33
CA SER A 472 -29.54 -41.34 10.64
C SER A 472 -28.49 -42.45 10.87
N LYS A 473 -27.19 -42.11 10.79
CA LYS A 473 -26.11 -43.09 11.00
C LYS A 473 -26.00 -43.56 12.45
N VAL A 474 -26.33 -42.72 13.42
CA VAL A 474 -26.39 -43.11 14.84
C VAL A 474 -27.48 -44.18 15.06
N SER A 475 -28.63 -44.07 14.38
CA SER A 475 -29.68 -45.10 14.42
C SER A 475 -29.27 -46.43 13.75
N TRP A 476 -28.52 -46.38 12.65
CA TRP A 476 -28.00 -47.57 11.98
C TRP A 476 -26.98 -48.33 12.85
N LEU A 477 -26.06 -47.61 13.51
CA LEU A 477 -25.05 -48.21 14.38
C LEU A 477 -25.68 -48.95 15.57
N LEU A 478 -26.74 -48.37 16.14
CA LEU A 478 -27.50 -48.98 17.25
C LEU A 478 -28.28 -50.24 16.85
N LYS A 479 -28.64 -50.40 15.56
CA LYS A 479 -29.35 -51.59 15.05
C LYS A 479 -28.42 -52.76 14.68
N ASN A 480 -27.17 -52.48 14.30
CA ASN A 480 -26.23 -53.50 13.79
C ASN A 480 -25.23 -54.00 14.86
N THR A 481 -25.41 -53.62 16.11
CA THR A 481 -24.58 -54.05 17.26
C THR A 481 -25.37 -54.87 18.29
N GLN A 482 -26.62 -55.25 17.97
CA GLN A 482 -27.49 -56.04 18.83
C GLN A 482 -27.14 -57.54 18.78
N SER A 483 -26.96 -58.18 19.94
CA SER A 483 -26.70 -59.63 20.08
C SER A 483 -28.01 -60.41 20.25
N TYR A 484 -28.15 -61.54 19.56
CA TYR A 484 -29.34 -62.41 19.58
C TYR A 484 -29.03 -63.77 20.22
N ASN A 485 -29.90 -64.25 21.11
CA ASN A 485 -29.76 -65.57 21.72
C ASN A 485 -30.33 -66.68 20.81
N ILE A 486 -29.60 -67.78 20.68
CA ILE A 486 -30.05 -69.00 19.99
C ILE A 486 -30.75 -69.91 21.00
N ALA A 487 -31.98 -70.33 20.68
CA ALA A 487 -32.79 -71.21 21.53
C ALA A 487 -32.52 -72.71 21.25
N ALA A 488 -32.89 -73.59 22.18
CA ALA A 488 -32.81 -75.04 21.97
C ALA A 488 -33.64 -75.51 20.77
N ASN A 489 -33.20 -76.57 20.10
CA ASN A 489 -33.78 -77.12 18.87
C ASN A 489 -33.73 -76.18 17.64
N THR A 490 -32.92 -75.13 17.67
CA THR A 490 -32.75 -74.23 16.51
C THR A 490 -31.94 -74.92 15.42
N ASP A 491 -32.38 -74.78 14.17
CA ASP A 491 -31.58 -75.15 13.00
C ASP A 491 -30.79 -73.92 12.51
N LEU A 492 -29.46 -74.03 12.49
CA LEU A 492 -28.58 -72.94 12.06
C LEU A 492 -28.77 -72.55 10.58
N ASN A 493 -29.35 -73.41 9.75
CA ASN A 493 -29.70 -73.07 8.38
C ASN A 493 -30.87 -72.06 8.28
N ASN A 494 -31.65 -71.91 9.35
CA ASN A 494 -32.73 -70.92 9.43
C ASN A 494 -32.22 -69.54 9.84
N ILE A 495 -31.00 -69.44 10.36
CA ILE A 495 -30.41 -68.16 10.80
C ILE A 495 -29.68 -67.49 9.62
N LYS A 496 -30.41 -66.62 8.93
CA LYS A 496 -29.91 -65.89 7.75
C LYS A 496 -29.86 -64.37 7.92
N ALA A 497 -30.41 -63.80 8.99
CA ALA A 497 -30.38 -62.35 9.19
C ALA A 497 -28.99 -61.90 9.66
N PRO A 498 -28.45 -60.78 9.15
CA PRO A 498 -27.17 -60.26 9.63
C PRO A 498 -27.19 -59.95 11.13
N GLY A 499 -26.15 -60.35 11.85
CA GLY A 499 -26.07 -60.09 13.28
C GLY A 499 -25.06 -60.96 14.03
N LEU A 500 -24.94 -60.66 15.32
CA LEU A 500 -24.17 -61.43 16.28
C LEU A 500 -25.12 -62.37 17.02
N TYR A 501 -24.86 -63.67 16.96
CA TYR A 501 -25.67 -64.70 17.60
C TYR A 501 -24.86 -65.44 18.65
N HIS A 502 -25.49 -65.72 19.78
CA HIS A 502 -24.85 -66.40 20.89
C HIS A 502 -25.72 -67.57 21.35
N CYS A 503 -25.10 -68.74 21.53
CA CYS A 503 -25.73 -69.91 22.12
C CYS A 503 -25.11 -70.18 23.50
N SER A 504 -25.94 -70.21 24.54
CA SER A 504 -25.56 -70.56 25.92
C SER A 504 -26.39 -71.73 26.42
N CYS A 505 -25.78 -72.90 26.56
CA CYS A 505 -26.42 -74.09 27.11
C CYS A 505 -27.69 -74.57 26.37
N ALA A 506 -27.82 -74.32 25.07
CA ALA A 506 -28.92 -74.88 24.29
C ALA A 506 -28.61 -76.33 23.87
N SER A 507 -29.64 -77.14 23.66
CA SER A 507 -29.49 -78.53 23.23
C SER A 507 -30.20 -78.80 21.90
N ASN A 508 -29.74 -79.82 21.17
CA ASN A 508 -30.31 -80.27 19.89
C ASN A 508 -30.23 -79.21 18.77
N ILE A 509 -29.15 -78.44 18.69
CA ILE A 509 -28.96 -77.47 17.61
C ILE A 509 -28.60 -78.22 16.32
N ALA A 510 -29.43 -78.06 15.28
CA ALA A 510 -29.23 -78.74 14.01
C ALA A 510 -28.27 -77.98 13.08
N ASN A 511 -27.58 -78.71 12.20
CA ASN A 511 -26.62 -78.19 11.21
C ASN A 511 -25.40 -77.45 11.80
N VAL A 512 -25.02 -77.83 13.02
CA VAL A 512 -23.81 -77.39 13.73
C VAL A 512 -22.55 -78.13 13.20
N PRO A 513 -21.37 -77.49 13.12
CA PRO A 513 -20.13 -78.19 12.77
C PRO A 513 -19.72 -79.17 13.86
N ASP A 514 -19.23 -80.35 13.48
CA ASP A 514 -18.60 -81.36 14.34
C ASP A 514 -19.34 -81.71 15.66
N GLY A 515 -20.66 -81.48 15.72
CA GLY A 515 -21.46 -81.74 16.92
C GLY A 515 -21.36 -80.70 18.03
N GLU A 516 -20.88 -79.48 17.74
CA GLU A 516 -20.64 -78.39 18.71
C GLU A 516 -21.92 -77.68 19.20
N ASP A 517 -22.94 -78.43 19.65
CA ASP A 517 -24.32 -77.93 19.82
C ASP A 517 -24.64 -77.16 21.11
N ASN A 518 -23.65 -76.88 21.97
CA ASN A 518 -23.88 -76.42 23.35
C ASN A 518 -23.45 -74.95 23.63
N TRP A 519 -22.21 -74.59 23.32
CA TRP A 519 -21.65 -73.24 23.59
C TRP A 519 -20.86 -72.72 22.39
N PHE A 520 -21.39 -71.68 21.74
CA PHE A 520 -20.74 -71.06 20.59
C PHE A 520 -21.19 -69.62 20.36
N ASN A 521 -20.34 -68.87 19.66
CA ASN A 521 -20.69 -67.60 19.06
C ASN A 521 -20.78 -67.78 17.55
N MET A 522 -21.75 -67.15 16.92
CA MET A 522 -21.91 -67.18 15.47
C MET A 522 -22.14 -65.78 14.92
N VAL A 523 -21.34 -65.39 13.95
CA VAL A 523 -21.55 -64.17 13.17
C VAL A 523 -22.19 -64.54 11.86
N VAL A 524 -23.31 -63.89 11.53
CA VAL A 524 -23.98 -64.05 10.25
C VAL A 524 -23.84 -62.75 9.49
N ASN A 525 -23.26 -62.83 8.30
CA ASN A 525 -23.20 -61.72 7.37
C ASN A 525 -23.88 -62.14 6.08
N SER A 526 -24.88 -61.39 5.65
CA SER A 526 -25.73 -61.76 4.54
C SER A 526 -26.39 -60.57 3.89
N ASP A 527 -26.78 -60.77 2.64
CA ASP A 527 -27.76 -59.96 1.95
C ASP A 527 -29.02 -60.82 1.68
N ASN A 528 -29.87 -60.36 0.76
CA ASN A 528 -31.10 -61.07 0.42
C ASN A 528 -30.87 -62.39 -0.36
N TRP A 529 -29.65 -62.70 -0.80
CA TRP A 529 -29.36 -63.76 -1.77
C TRP A 529 -28.22 -64.70 -1.35
N ASN A 530 -27.19 -64.19 -0.69
CA ASN A 530 -26.00 -64.92 -0.25
C ASN A 530 -25.62 -64.56 1.18
N GLY A 531 -24.83 -65.42 1.82
CA GLY A 531 -24.20 -65.04 3.07
C GLY A 531 -23.18 -66.04 3.57
N SER A 532 -22.60 -65.69 4.71
CA SER A 532 -21.63 -66.48 5.44
C SER A 532 -21.99 -66.60 6.90
N GLN A 533 -21.68 -67.76 7.47
CA GLN A 533 -21.70 -67.98 8.90
C GLN A 533 -20.26 -68.27 9.34
N VAL A 534 -19.82 -67.52 10.35
CA VAL A 534 -18.59 -67.78 11.07
C VAL A 534 -18.99 -68.27 12.45
N PHE A 535 -18.63 -69.51 12.77
CA PHE A 535 -19.02 -70.21 13.98
C PHE A 535 -17.77 -70.47 14.82
N TYR A 536 -17.78 -69.96 16.05
CA TYR A 536 -16.70 -70.14 17.01
C TYR A 536 -17.20 -71.00 18.17
N ALA A 537 -16.76 -72.25 18.18
CA ALA A 537 -17.02 -73.20 19.26
C ALA A 537 -16.17 -72.82 20.46
N THR A 538 -16.79 -72.28 21.51
CA THR A 538 -16.02 -71.71 22.63
C THR A 538 -15.40 -72.78 23.52
N ASN A 539 -15.94 -74.00 23.54
CA ASN A 539 -15.43 -75.09 24.39
C ASN A 539 -14.25 -75.83 23.75
N SER A 540 -14.29 -76.10 22.46
CA SER A 540 -13.22 -76.80 21.74
C SER A 540 -12.16 -75.87 21.14
N ASN A 541 -12.37 -74.55 21.27
CA ASN A 541 -11.53 -73.51 20.69
C ASN A 541 -11.33 -73.69 19.17
N GLN A 542 -12.40 -74.11 18.48
CA GLN A 542 -12.41 -74.35 17.05
C GLN A 542 -13.19 -73.26 16.31
N LEU A 543 -12.63 -72.79 15.21
CA LEU A 543 -13.25 -71.81 14.33
C LEU A 543 -13.69 -72.48 13.03
N TYR A 544 -14.95 -72.32 12.69
CA TYR A 544 -15.55 -72.86 11.48
C TYR A 544 -16.14 -71.75 10.64
N ILE A 545 -16.03 -71.91 9.33
CA ILE A 545 -16.64 -71.01 8.36
C ILE A 545 -17.46 -71.82 7.36
N ARG A 546 -18.62 -71.29 6.98
CA ARG A 546 -19.34 -71.75 5.81
C ARG A 546 -20.01 -70.59 5.11
N THR A 547 -20.33 -70.81 3.85
CA THR A 547 -21.10 -69.88 3.04
C THR A 547 -22.39 -70.55 2.58
N TRP A 548 -23.37 -69.75 2.18
CA TRP A 548 -24.54 -70.23 1.46
C TRP A 548 -24.85 -69.29 0.30
N ASN A 549 -25.57 -69.85 -0.68
CA ASN A 549 -26.17 -69.10 -1.77
C ASN A 549 -27.59 -69.62 -2.01
N SER A 550 -28.20 -69.25 -3.14
CA SER A 550 -29.52 -69.74 -3.55
C SER A 550 -29.64 -71.27 -3.63
N SER A 551 -28.53 -72.00 -3.79
CA SER A 551 -28.51 -73.47 -3.86
C SER A 551 -28.35 -74.16 -2.50
N GLY A 552 -28.30 -73.41 -1.39
CA GLY A 552 -28.19 -73.93 -0.03
C GLY A 552 -26.85 -73.66 0.67
N PHE A 553 -26.71 -74.19 1.89
CA PHE A 553 -25.51 -74.05 2.70
C PHE A 553 -24.39 -74.98 2.21
N LYS A 554 -23.15 -74.47 2.17
CA LYS A 554 -21.95 -75.29 2.00
C LYS A 554 -21.60 -75.97 3.32
N GLN A 555 -20.83 -77.05 3.21
CA GLN A 555 -20.26 -77.72 4.38
C GLN A 555 -19.39 -76.75 5.18
N TRP A 556 -19.39 -76.94 6.50
CA TRP A 556 -18.47 -76.25 7.39
C TRP A 556 -17.03 -76.62 7.06
N ARG A 557 -16.17 -75.59 7.03
CA ARG A 557 -14.72 -75.75 6.95
C ARG A 557 -14.12 -75.27 8.26
N ARG A 558 -13.36 -76.15 8.91
CA ARG A 558 -12.57 -75.79 10.10
C ARG A 558 -11.33 -75.01 9.67
N ILE A 559 -11.02 -73.94 10.39
CA ILE A 559 -9.75 -73.21 10.25
C ILE A 559 -8.75 -73.86 11.21
N ALA A 560 -7.61 -74.33 10.67
CA ALA A 560 -6.56 -74.95 11.46
C ALA A 560 -5.95 -73.93 12.43
N ASN A 561 -5.76 -74.34 13.68
CA ASN A 561 -5.12 -73.51 14.70
C ASN A 561 -3.65 -73.91 14.88
N ILE A 562 -2.96 -73.27 15.82
CA ILE A 562 -1.53 -73.51 16.06
C ILE A 562 -1.26 -74.96 16.53
N ASP A 563 -2.17 -75.54 17.30
CA ASP A 563 -2.07 -76.92 17.78
C ASP A 563 -2.12 -77.92 16.60
N ASP A 564 -2.91 -77.63 15.57
CA ASP A 564 -2.96 -78.41 14.33
C ASP A 564 -1.62 -78.37 13.55
N LEU A 565 -0.91 -77.23 13.56
CA LEU A 565 0.40 -77.08 12.90
C LEU A 565 1.53 -77.81 13.63
N THR A 566 1.49 -77.87 14.96
CA THR A 566 2.54 -78.54 15.77
C THR A 566 2.67 -80.04 15.52
N ASN A 567 1.64 -80.66 14.93
CA ASN A 567 1.58 -82.10 14.70
C ASN A 567 2.04 -82.53 13.29
N GLN A 568 2.34 -81.60 12.37
CA GLN A 568 2.91 -81.91 11.06
C GLN A 568 4.45 -81.91 11.06
N SER A 569 5.06 -82.91 10.41
CA SER A 569 6.54 -83.07 10.34
C SER A 569 7.07 -82.47 9.04
N ILE A 570 8.12 -81.63 9.10
CA ILE A 570 8.78 -81.01 7.94
C ILE A 570 10.29 -81.35 7.96
N THR A 571 10.85 -81.71 6.80
CA THR A 571 12.30 -81.98 6.63
C THR A 571 13.04 -80.68 6.24
N SER A 572 14.12 -80.34 6.94
CA SER A 572 14.93 -79.12 6.72
C SER A 572 16.43 -79.43 6.54
N ILE A 573 17.14 -78.59 5.77
CA ILE A 573 18.59 -78.69 5.52
C ILE A 573 19.30 -77.75 6.50
N THR A 574 20.36 -78.22 7.17
CA THR A 574 20.97 -77.47 8.29
C THR A 574 22.36 -76.91 8.01
N ASP A 575 23.02 -77.28 6.89
CA ASP A 575 24.37 -76.80 6.60
C ASP A 575 24.65 -76.70 5.08
N TYR A 576 25.28 -75.59 4.66
CA TYR A 576 25.76 -75.34 3.29
C TYR A 576 27.25 -75.00 3.33
N ASP A 577 28.07 -75.85 2.72
CA ASP A 577 29.51 -75.66 2.64
C ASP A 577 29.84 -74.59 1.58
N VAL A 578 30.18 -73.39 2.05
CA VAL A 578 30.52 -72.22 1.21
C VAL A 578 31.82 -72.42 0.44
N ALA A 579 32.74 -73.27 0.93
CA ALA A 579 34.03 -73.51 0.27
C ALA A 579 33.89 -74.48 -0.92
N ASN A 580 32.97 -75.45 -0.83
CA ASN A 580 32.79 -76.50 -1.84
C ASN A 580 31.45 -76.42 -2.61
N GLU A 581 30.62 -75.41 -2.36
CA GLU A 581 29.28 -75.23 -2.95
C GLU A 581 28.30 -76.43 -2.76
N GLY A 582 28.40 -77.17 -1.63
CA GLY A 582 27.66 -78.42 -1.41
C GLY A 582 26.81 -78.48 -0.11
N TRP A 583 25.78 -79.34 -0.09
CA TRP A 583 24.89 -79.58 1.07
C TRP A 583 25.30 -80.85 1.82
N HIS A 584 25.47 -80.79 3.15
CA HIS A 584 26.04 -81.93 3.91
C HIS A 584 25.17 -82.50 5.04
N ASN A 585 24.03 -81.91 5.43
CA ASN A 585 23.22 -82.48 6.52
C ASN A 585 21.71 -82.13 6.48
N THR A 586 20.83 -83.07 6.86
CA THR A 586 19.36 -82.88 6.94
C THR A 586 18.79 -83.30 8.29
N GLN A 587 17.79 -82.58 8.80
CA GLN A 587 17.05 -82.90 10.03
C GLN A 587 15.53 -82.76 9.84
N VAL A 588 14.75 -83.63 10.49
CA VAL A 588 13.27 -83.58 10.53
C VAL A 588 12.84 -82.83 11.79
N GLY A 589 12.04 -81.77 11.64
CA GLY A 589 11.53 -80.94 12.73
C GLY A 589 10.01 -80.83 12.73
N ARG A 590 9.45 -80.30 13.82
CA ARG A 590 8.03 -79.91 13.99
C ARG A 590 7.96 -78.48 14.49
N PHE A 591 6.84 -77.79 14.24
CA PHE A 591 6.58 -76.50 14.89
C PHE A 591 6.38 -76.71 16.38
N ASN A 592 6.97 -75.85 17.22
CA ASN A 592 6.70 -75.85 18.66
C ASN A 592 5.30 -75.28 18.97
N ALA A 593 4.87 -75.35 20.23
CA ALA A 593 3.57 -74.82 20.69
C ALA A 593 3.34 -73.32 20.42
N GLU A 594 4.38 -72.59 20.01
CA GLU A 594 4.36 -71.16 19.68
C GLU A 594 4.36 -70.92 18.16
N GLY A 595 4.29 -71.98 17.33
CA GLY A 595 4.30 -71.89 15.88
C GLY A 595 5.68 -71.61 15.28
N HIS A 596 6.74 -71.75 16.07
CA HIS A 596 8.12 -71.58 15.62
C HIS A 596 8.69 -72.91 15.13
N PHE A 597 9.26 -72.92 13.93
CA PHE A 597 10.09 -74.01 13.45
C PHE A 597 11.52 -73.72 13.88
N ALA A 598 12.17 -74.68 14.55
CA ALA A 598 13.50 -74.45 15.15
C ALA A 598 14.60 -74.15 14.12
N ASN A 599 14.39 -74.51 12.84
CA ASN A 599 15.34 -74.33 11.75
C ASN A 599 14.84 -73.31 10.73
N PHE A 600 15.75 -72.54 10.12
CA PHE A 600 15.41 -71.64 9.01
C PHE A 600 15.09 -72.47 7.76
N LEU A 601 13.89 -72.32 7.18
CA LEU A 601 13.54 -72.95 5.91
C LEU A 601 14.10 -72.07 4.79
N VAL A 602 15.27 -72.44 4.26
CA VAL A 602 15.91 -71.69 3.16
C VAL A 602 15.73 -72.43 1.84
N ASP A 603 15.35 -71.69 0.79
CA ASP A 603 15.35 -72.21 -0.57
C ASP A 603 16.80 -72.48 -1.02
N ALA A 604 17.07 -73.71 -1.44
CA ALA A 604 18.38 -74.14 -1.91
C ALA A 604 18.91 -73.31 -3.10
N GLY A 605 18.02 -72.71 -3.91
CA GLY A 605 18.41 -71.82 -5.00
C GLY A 605 18.91 -70.43 -4.56
N ALA A 606 18.50 -69.96 -3.38
CA ALA A 606 18.73 -68.57 -2.94
C ALA A 606 20.10 -68.34 -2.29
N LEU A 607 20.78 -69.38 -1.80
CA LEU A 607 22.02 -69.25 -1.03
C LEU A 607 23.31 -69.27 -1.88
N LYS A 608 23.26 -69.79 -3.12
CA LYS A 608 24.42 -69.80 -4.04
C LYS A 608 24.97 -68.41 -4.39
N PRO A 609 24.14 -67.40 -4.74
CA PRO A 609 24.63 -66.06 -5.06
C PRO A 609 25.27 -65.32 -3.87
N ILE A 610 24.80 -65.62 -2.66
CA ILE A 610 25.29 -65.03 -1.41
C ILE A 610 26.69 -65.58 -1.08
N ALA A 611 26.88 -66.90 -1.20
CA ALA A 611 28.19 -67.55 -1.04
C ALA A 611 29.25 -66.98 -2.00
N HIS A 612 28.86 -66.77 -3.26
CA HIS A 612 29.73 -66.13 -4.26
C HIS A 612 30.09 -64.68 -3.89
N SER A 613 29.14 -63.90 -3.38
CA SER A 613 29.35 -62.49 -3.00
C SER A 613 30.23 -62.32 -1.76
N ILE A 614 30.16 -63.24 -0.79
CA ILE A 614 30.99 -63.23 0.43
C ILE A 614 32.47 -63.49 0.10
N ASN A 615 32.75 -64.40 -0.83
CA ASN A 615 34.12 -64.66 -1.29
C ASN A 615 34.74 -63.43 -2.01
N VAL A 616 33.90 -62.64 -2.69
CA VAL A 616 34.32 -61.37 -3.33
C VAL A 616 34.60 -60.28 -2.28
N LEU A 617 33.83 -60.20 -1.19
CA LEU A 617 34.03 -59.20 -0.12
C LEU A 617 35.28 -59.46 0.74
N ASN A 618 35.59 -60.71 1.05
CA ASN A 618 36.74 -61.07 1.89
C ASN A 618 38.11 -60.78 1.23
N SER A 619 38.14 -60.46 -0.06
CA SER A 619 39.38 -60.15 -0.78
C SER A 619 39.72 -58.65 -0.87
N ASN A 620 38.88 -57.72 -0.36
CA ASN A 620 39.01 -56.29 -0.73
C ASN A 620 38.75 -55.18 0.35
N ALA A 621 38.89 -55.36 1.68
CA ALA A 621 38.68 -54.22 2.62
C ALA A 621 39.55 -54.16 3.91
N LEU A 622 39.99 -52.94 4.28
CA LEU A 622 40.57 -52.53 5.58
C LEU A 622 39.45 -52.23 6.63
N MET A 623 39.68 -52.56 7.90
CA MET A 623 38.66 -52.54 8.98
C MET A 623 38.32 -51.14 9.54
N LYS A 624 37.09 -50.98 10.06
CA LYS A 624 36.44 -49.70 10.43
C LYS A 624 36.89 -49.01 11.74
N SER A 625 37.79 -49.57 12.56
CA SER A 625 38.44 -48.83 13.66
C SER A 625 39.58 -49.61 14.33
N GLY A 626 40.65 -48.90 14.74
CA GLY A 626 41.60 -49.40 15.76
C GLY A 626 42.90 -50.06 15.30
N GLY A 627 43.43 -49.75 14.12
CA GLY A 627 44.75 -50.24 13.69
C GLY A 627 45.89 -49.33 14.13
N THR A 628 46.95 -49.88 14.72
CA THR A 628 48.23 -49.17 14.89
C THR A 628 48.97 -49.16 13.56
N ILE A 629 49.16 -47.97 13.00
CA ILE A 629 50.08 -47.78 11.86
C ILE A 629 51.50 -47.73 12.45
N ASN A 630 52.37 -48.67 12.07
CA ASN A 630 53.75 -48.72 12.57
C ASN A 630 54.56 -47.52 12.06
N LYS A 631 55.68 -47.21 12.74
CA LYS A 631 56.65 -46.19 12.30
C LYS A 631 57.00 -46.39 10.81
N ASP A 632 57.05 -45.28 10.07
CA ASP A 632 57.40 -45.19 8.63
C ASP A 632 56.36 -45.79 7.64
N CYS A 633 55.14 -46.11 8.07
CA CYS A 633 54.04 -46.51 7.17
C CYS A 633 53.29 -45.29 6.59
N TRP A 634 52.87 -45.38 5.32
CA TRP A 634 52.21 -44.31 4.57
C TRP A 634 50.82 -44.75 4.11
N ILE A 635 49.83 -43.87 4.23
CA ILE A 635 48.58 -43.96 3.44
C ILE A 635 48.81 -43.11 2.19
N ILE A 636 48.90 -43.75 1.02
CA ILE A 636 49.24 -43.07 -0.24
C ILE A 636 47.97 -42.95 -1.08
N TRP A 637 47.64 -41.72 -1.47
CA TRP A 637 46.62 -41.42 -2.46
C TRP A 637 47.30 -40.83 -3.69
N ASN A 638 47.30 -41.58 -4.80
CA ASN A 638 47.94 -41.16 -6.04
C ASN A 638 46.93 -40.42 -6.92
N GLY A 639 47.11 -39.11 -7.10
CA GLY A 639 46.48 -38.38 -8.20
C GLY A 639 47.07 -38.81 -9.55
N ASN A 640 46.28 -38.75 -10.62
CA ASN A 640 46.73 -39.15 -11.95
C ASN A 640 47.30 -37.94 -12.69
N SER A 641 48.59 -37.97 -13.05
CA SER A 641 49.29 -37.03 -13.95
C SER A 641 49.33 -35.56 -13.51
N ALA A 642 50.54 -34.98 -13.48
CA ALA A 642 50.81 -33.72 -12.80
C ALA A 642 50.27 -32.42 -13.44
N ASN A 643 49.65 -32.44 -14.63
CA ASN A 643 49.52 -31.19 -15.40
C ASN A 643 48.14 -30.85 -16.00
N ASP A 644 47.18 -31.77 -16.12
CA ASP A 644 45.92 -31.47 -16.85
C ASP A 644 44.65 -32.06 -16.24
N SER A 645 44.74 -32.78 -15.12
CA SER A 645 43.60 -33.40 -14.46
C SER A 645 43.11 -32.58 -13.28
N ARG A 646 41.81 -32.24 -13.28
CA ARG A 646 41.09 -31.82 -12.06
C ARG A 646 40.62 -33.06 -11.34
N ASP A 647 41.56 -33.82 -10.78
CA ASP A 647 41.21 -35.03 -10.03
C ASP A 647 40.35 -34.69 -8.80
N GLY A 648 40.32 -33.41 -8.40
CA GLY A 648 39.55 -32.94 -7.26
C GLY A 648 40.12 -33.55 -5.97
N ARG A 649 39.24 -34.08 -5.11
CA ARG A 649 39.64 -34.69 -3.84
C ARG A 649 40.31 -36.05 -4.07
N ILE A 650 41.64 -36.08 -4.11
CA ILE A 650 42.39 -37.30 -4.47
C ILE A 650 42.49 -38.33 -3.35
N GLY A 651 42.02 -38.00 -2.16
CA GLY A 651 41.96 -38.89 -1.01
C GLY A 651 42.18 -38.15 0.30
N GLY A 652 41.79 -38.76 1.41
CA GLY A 652 41.79 -38.06 2.70
C GLY A 652 41.22 -38.84 3.88
N LEU A 653 41.11 -38.14 5.00
CA LEU A 653 40.47 -38.62 6.22
C LEU A 653 39.15 -37.87 6.43
N GLN A 654 38.08 -38.61 6.70
CA GLN A 654 36.78 -38.05 7.05
C GLN A 654 36.36 -38.57 8.42
N TRP A 655 35.99 -37.64 9.30
CA TRP A 655 35.28 -37.95 10.53
C TRP A 655 33.85 -37.49 10.39
N THR A 656 32.92 -38.40 10.65
CA THR A 656 31.47 -38.14 10.58
C THR A 656 30.91 -38.31 11.98
N GLY A 657 30.38 -37.22 12.54
CA GLY A 657 29.61 -37.22 13.77
C GLY A 657 28.14 -37.60 13.51
N ALA A 658 27.30 -37.51 14.54
CA ALA A 658 25.88 -37.82 14.41
C ALA A 658 25.11 -36.81 13.53
N THR A 659 25.61 -35.58 13.43
CA THR A 659 25.02 -34.48 12.64
C THR A 659 26.08 -33.78 11.79
N ASP A 660 27.30 -33.63 12.31
CA ASP A 660 28.42 -32.93 11.64
C ASP A 660 29.42 -33.82 10.88
N SER A 661 30.30 -33.20 10.07
CA SER A 661 31.49 -33.86 9.54
C SER A 661 32.70 -32.92 9.36
N ILE A 662 33.90 -33.50 9.37
CA ILE A 662 35.13 -32.81 8.94
C ILE A 662 35.90 -33.71 7.99
N GLN A 663 36.36 -33.13 6.88
CA GLN A 663 37.16 -33.79 5.85
C GLN A 663 38.51 -33.11 5.71
N ILE A 664 39.58 -33.90 5.63
CA ILE A 664 40.93 -33.45 5.30
C ILE A 664 41.36 -34.22 4.05
N TYR A 665 41.63 -33.54 2.95
CA TYR A 665 41.95 -34.19 1.67
C TYR A 665 42.94 -33.39 0.83
N GLY A 666 43.68 -34.08 -0.02
CA GLY A 666 44.42 -33.43 -1.11
C GLY A 666 43.46 -33.01 -2.22
N ASP A 667 43.53 -31.76 -2.66
CA ASP A 667 42.75 -31.23 -3.78
C ASP A 667 43.69 -30.92 -4.95
N ASN A 668 43.51 -31.64 -6.06
CA ASN A 668 44.25 -31.41 -7.29
C ASN A 668 43.38 -30.63 -8.27
N ASN A 669 43.64 -29.32 -8.39
CA ASN A 669 42.82 -28.37 -9.15
C ASN A 669 43.43 -27.98 -10.52
N ALA A 670 44.43 -28.72 -11.00
CA ALA A 670 45.12 -28.56 -12.28
C ALA A 670 46.06 -27.33 -12.41
N ALA A 671 46.49 -26.71 -11.30
CA ALA A 671 47.40 -25.57 -11.31
C ALA A 671 48.80 -25.87 -10.73
N ASP A 672 49.34 -27.07 -10.97
CA ASP A 672 50.65 -27.58 -10.49
C ASP A 672 50.85 -27.71 -8.97
N ASN A 673 49.86 -27.36 -8.15
CA ASN A 673 49.89 -27.48 -6.70
C ASN A 673 48.84 -28.45 -6.16
N LEU A 674 49.28 -29.52 -5.49
CA LEU A 674 48.40 -30.29 -4.61
C LEU A 674 48.10 -29.44 -3.38
N ASP A 675 46.87 -28.94 -3.25
CA ASP A 675 46.44 -28.19 -2.08
C ASP A 675 45.98 -29.16 -0.97
N LEU A 676 46.38 -28.93 0.28
CA LEU A 676 45.79 -29.64 1.42
C LEU A 676 44.55 -28.88 1.88
N ALA A 677 43.37 -29.44 1.62
CA ALA A 677 42.09 -28.86 1.98
C ALA A 677 41.54 -29.44 3.30
N ILE A 678 40.96 -28.58 4.13
CA ILE A 678 40.18 -28.95 5.31
C ILE A 678 38.78 -28.37 5.15
N GLN A 679 37.75 -29.22 5.16
CA GLN A 679 36.37 -28.84 4.96
C GLN A 679 35.50 -29.25 6.15
N LEU A 680 34.69 -28.30 6.64
CA LEU A 680 33.73 -28.47 7.72
C LEU A 680 32.31 -28.71 7.16
N GLY A 681 31.49 -29.48 7.89
CA GLY A 681 30.09 -29.78 7.56
C GLY A 681 29.12 -28.60 7.79
N ASP A 682 27.88 -28.77 7.33
CA ASP A 682 26.90 -27.71 7.08
C ASP A 682 25.92 -27.39 8.24
N ASP A 683 26.16 -27.89 9.47
CA ASP A 683 25.21 -27.82 10.59
C ASP A 683 25.73 -27.21 11.92
N ASN A 684 26.72 -26.30 11.85
CA ASN A 684 27.47 -25.68 12.99
C ASN A 684 28.77 -26.39 13.37
N SER A 685 29.47 -26.96 12.39
CA SER A 685 30.89 -27.26 12.53
C SER A 685 31.67 -25.93 12.71
N ASN A 686 31.81 -25.50 13.97
CA ASN A 686 32.04 -24.09 14.30
C ASN A 686 33.41 -23.57 13.87
N HIS A 687 34.46 -24.39 14.03
CA HIS A 687 35.84 -23.98 13.75
C HIS A 687 36.84 -25.14 13.86
N ILE A 688 37.99 -24.97 13.21
CA ILE A 688 39.20 -25.76 13.47
C ILE A 688 39.85 -25.22 14.74
N SER A 689 39.94 -26.04 15.78
CA SER A 689 40.40 -25.66 17.11
C SER A 689 41.86 -26.07 17.36
N ILE A 690 42.70 -25.13 17.79
CA ILE A 690 44.07 -25.38 18.26
C ILE A 690 44.06 -25.33 19.79
N ARG A 691 44.32 -26.48 20.43
CA ARG A 691 44.23 -26.66 21.88
C ARG A 691 45.59 -26.91 22.50
N ASP A 692 45.77 -26.46 23.73
CA ASP A 692 46.97 -26.76 24.51
C ASP A 692 46.93 -28.17 25.13
N LYS A 693 48.00 -28.53 25.86
CA LYS A 693 48.15 -29.85 26.52
C LYS A 693 47.04 -30.17 27.53
N ASP A 694 46.33 -29.15 28.02
CA ASP A 694 45.26 -29.28 29.01
C ASP A 694 43.87 -29.29 28.32
N GLY A 695 43.85 -29.30 26.97
CA GLY A 695 42.64 -29.35 26.16
C GLY A 695 41.93 -27.99 25.99
N THR A 696 42.53 -26.89 26.46
CA THR A 696 41.97 -25.54 26.35
C THR A 696 42.25 -24.97 24.97
N GLU A 697 41.24 -24.40 24.32
CA GLU A 697 41.38 -23.75 23.02
C GLU A 697 42.13 -22.43 23.13
N ARG A 698 43.20 -22.29 22.34
CA ARG A 698 44.07 -21.11 22.31
C ARG A 698 43.93 -20.30 21.03
N ALA A 699 43.52 -20.94 19.95
CA ALA A 699 43.22 -20.30 18.68
C ALA A 699 42.24 -21.17 17.90
N ALA A 700 41.50 -20.53 17.01
CA ALA A 700 40.61 -21.23 16.11
C ALA A 700 40.60 -20.58 14.73
N ILE A 701 40.27 -21.37 13.70
CA ILE A 701 39.86 -20.88 12.38
C ILE A 701 38.38 -21.20 12.24
N THR A 702 37.54 -20.18 12.29
CA THR A 702 36.08 -20.32 12.18
C THR A 702 35.64 -20.72 10.78
N ALA A 703 34.43 -21.26 10.66
CA ALA A 703 33.83 -21.62 9.37
C ALA A 703 33.77 -20.45 8.37
N SER A 704 33.79 -19.19 8.83
CA SER A 704 33.83 -17.99 7.99
C SER A 704 35.26 -17.52 7.65
N GLY A 705 36.29 -18.28 8.03
CA GLY A 705 37.69 -17.97 7.77
C GLY A 705 38.36 -17.01 8.77
N TYR A 706 37.66 -16.59 9.84
CA TYR A 706 38.28 -15.75 10.87
C TYR A 706 39.21 -16.57 11.75
N PHE A 707 40.45 -16.10 11.90
CA PHE A 707 41.41 -16.58 12.88
C PHE A 707 41.21 -15.84 14.20
N THR A 708 41.08 -16.57 15.31
CA THR A 708 40.82 -16.00 16.65
C THR A 708 42.04 -15.97 17.57
N GLY A 709 43.20 -16.46 17.11
CA GLY A 709 44.44 -16.47 17.88
C GLY A 709 45.28 -15.19 17.74
N SER A 710 46.40 -15.14 18.44
CA SER A 710 47.40 -14.08 18.30
C SER A 710 48.30 -14.31 17.09
N THR A 711 48.44 -13.30 16.22
CA THR A 711 49.34 -13.33 15.05
C THR A 711 50.62 -12.53 15.32
N ASP A 712 51.78 -13.16 15.10
CA ASP A 712 53.07 -12.46 15.09
C ASP A 712 53.31 -11.84 13.69
N TRP A 713 52.87 -10.59 13.53
CA TRP A 713 52.93 -9.87 12.25
C TRP A 713 54.35 -9.67 11.72
N ALA A 714 55.39 -9.78 12.56
CA ALA A 714 56.79 -9.67 12.13
C ALA A 714 57.23 -10.84 11.23
N ARG A 715 56.48 -11.94 11.21
CA ARG A 715 56.74 -13.12 10.37
C ARG A 715 55.76 -13.28 9.21
N VAL A 716 54.89 -12.29 8.98
CA VAL A 716 53.94 -12.28 7.86
C VAL A 716 54.46 -11.32 6.79
N SER A 717 54.92 -11.84 5.65
CA SER A 717 55.42 -11.03 4.53
C SER A 717 54.28 -10.42 3.71
N GLY A 718 54.53 -9.28 3.04
CA GLY A 718 53.60 -8.69 2.06
C GLY A 718 52.47 -7.81 2.62
N THR A 719 52.54 -7.39 3.89
CA THR A 719 51.50 -6.55 4.52
C THR A 719 51.48 -5.08 4.07
N GLY A 720 52.47 -4.65 3.28
CA GLY A 720 52.54 -3.31 2.70
C GLY A 720 52.83 -2.16 3.69
N ILE A 721 53.10 -2.46 4.97
CA ILE A 721 53.29 -1.44 6.02
C ILE A 721 54.49 -1.81 6.89
N ASN A 722 55.54 -0.98 6.88
CA ASN A 722 56.76 -1.17 7.68
C ASN A 722 56.70 -0.57 9.12
N ASN A 723 55.52 -0.17 9.61
CA ASN A 723 55.34 0.24 11.01
C ASN A 723 53.87 0.07 11.47
N PRO A 724 53.54 -0.91 12.34
CA PRO A 724 52.17 -1.43 12.46
C PRO A 724 51.26 -0.69 13.46
N THR A 725 51.54 0.57 13.82
CA THR A 725 50.66 1.31 14.75
C THR A 725 49.86 2.39 14.03
N LEU A 726 48.53 2.28 14.05
CA LEU A 726 47.53 3.29 13.62
C LEU A 726 47.66 4.66 14.33
N PHE A 727 48.70 4.88 15.13
CA PHE A 727 48.91 6.02 16.03
C PHE A 727 50.38 6.48 16.06
N LYS A 728 50.63 7.82 16.04
CA LYS A 728 51.97 8.42 16.14
C LYS A 728 52.03 9.62 17.11
N LEU A 729 53.15 9.78 17.80
CA LEU A 729 53.49 11.00 18.55
C LEU A 729 54.38 11.90 17.69
N LEU A 730 53.93 13.12 17.37
CA LEU A 730 54.71 14.07 16.57
C LEU A 730 55.54 14.96 17.49
N THR A 731 56.83 15.10 17.18
CA THR A 731 57.73 16.05 17.86
C THR A 731 58.13 17.22 16.96
N SER A 732 58.01 17.05 15.64
CA SER A 732 58.15 18.10 14.61
C SER A 732 57.13 17.88 13.48
N SER A 733 56.91 18.90 12.65
CA SER A 733 55.93 18.86 11.57
C SER A 733 56.46 19.47 10.25
N ASN A 734 57.77 19.41 10.03
CA ASN A 734 58.42 20.13 8.93
C ASN A 734 58.39 19.36 7.61
N THR A 735 58.22 18.03 7.67
CA THR A 735 58.14 17.13 6.50
C THR A 735 57.01 16.12 6.69
N TRP A 736 56.62 15.41 5.62
CA TRP A 736 55.69 14.29 5.77
C TRP A 736 56.33 13.15 6.55
N ASN A 737 57.63 12.92 6.43
CA ASN A 737 58.31 11.90 7.22
C ASN A 737 58.23 12.18 8.73
N ASP A 738 58.36 13.44 9.16
CA ASP A 738 58.15 13.84 10.56
C ASP A 738 56.74 13.43 11.04
N ILE A 739 55.74 13.54 10.17
CA ILE A 739 54.32 13.36 10.47
C ILE A 739 53.84 11.91 10.34
N ILE A 740 54.23 11.18 9.29
CA ILE A 740 53.78 9.80 9.00
C ILE A 740 54.88 8.74 9.13
N GLY A 741 56.15 9.14 9.29
CA GLY A 741 57.27 8.21 9.48
C GLY A 741 57.77 7.57 8.18
N GLN A 742 57.36 8.12 7.03
CA GLN A 742 57.84 7.73 5.72
C GLN A 742 57.84 8.95 4.76
N ASP A 743 58.70 8.88 3.74
CA ASP A 743 58.71 9.83 2.63
C ASP A 743 57.58 9.51 1.61
N ASN A 744 57.40 10.39 0.62
CA ASN A 744 56.35 10.25 -0.40
C ASN A 744 56.42 8.94 -1.18
N GLY A 745 55.24 8.44 -1.61
CA GLY A 745 55.13 7.27 -2.49
C GLY A 745 54.10 6.24 -2.05
N LEU A 746 53.72 6.23 -0.76
CA LEU A 746 52.77 5.26 -0.21
C LEU A 746 51.51 5.94 0.35
N ALA A 747 50.40 5.20 0.32
CA ALA A 747 49.16 5.59 0.98
C ALA A 747 49.35 5.53 2.50
N ALA A 748 48.85 6.55 3.21
CA ALA A 748 48.91 6.62 4.67
C ALA A 748 47.56 7.08 5.23
N LEU A 749 47.13 6.40 6.29
CA LEU A 749 46.06 6.84 7.18
C LEU A 749 46.50 6.56 8.61
N ALA A 750 46.76 7.63 9.38
CA ALA A 750 47.24 7.50 10.75
C ALA A 750 46.66 8.57 11.66
N ALA A 751 46.30 8.18 12.89
CA ALA A 751 46.00 9.13 13.95
C ALA A 751 47.31 9.63 14.58
N PHE A 752 47.32 10.86 15.08
CA PHE A 752 48.48 11.39 15.78
C PHE A 752 48.12 12.28 16.96
N ARG A 753 49.10 12.44 17.86
CA ARG A 753 49.12 13.49 18.87
C ARG A 753 50.37 14.33 18.67
N ASP A 754 50.17 15.63 18.51
CA ASP A 754 51.21 16.59 18.18
C ASP A 754 51.78 17.25 19.43
N GLN A 755 52.98 16.83 19.81
CA GLN A 755 53.75 17.36 20.93
C GLN A 755 54.74 18.44 20.50
N SER A 756 54.73 18.88 19.24
CA SER A 756 55.55 20.01 18.81
C SER A 756 55.10 21.32 19.47
N ASN A 757 55.96 22.34 19.43
CA ASN A 757 55.69 23.65 20.02
C ASN A 757 54.75 24.54 19.19
N GLY A 758 54.18 24.03 18.09
CA GLY A 758 53.24 24.76 17.23
C GLY A 758 53.87 25.84 16.34
N GLN A 759 55.21 25.89 16.21
CA GLN A 759 55.90 26.84 15.32
C GLN A 759 55.92 26.39 13.85
N GLY A 760 55.43 25.18 13.55
CA GLY A 760 55.31 24.62 12.21
C GLY A 760 53.93 24.83 11.58
N ASN A 761 53.59 23.97 10.62
CA ASN A 761 52.27 24.01 9.96
C ASN A 761 51.14 23.48 10.85
N THR A 762 51.46 22.68 11.86
CA THR A 762 50.51 22.11 12.83
C THR A 762 50.21 23.05 13.99
N ILE A 763 49.22 22.72 14.81
CA ILE A 763 48.83 23.50 15.99
C ILE A 763 49.82 23.30 17.13
N GLY A 764 50.42 22.11 17.27
CA GLY A 764 51.30 21.76 18.39
C GLY A 764 50.57 21.63 19.73
N ASN A 765 51.33 21.71 20.83
CA ASN A 765 50.85 21.76 22.21
C ASN A 765 49.83 20.66 22.57
N PHE A 766 50.18 19.40 22.35
CA PHE A 766 49.35 18.23 22.62
C PHE A 766 48.03 18.15 21.83
N SER A 767 47.90 18.93 20.76
CA SER A 767 46.78 18.82 19.83
C SER A 767 46.69 17.42 19.21
N SER A 768 45.49 17.00 18.83
CA SER A 768 45.27 15.69 18.21
C SER A 768 44.84 15.87 16.77
N GLY A 769 45.02 14.83 15.95
CA GLY A 769 44.60 14.91 14.57
C GLY A 769 44.71 13.59 13.82
N ILE A 770 44.34 13.66 12.55
CA ILE A 770 44.44 12.57 11.60
C ILE A 770 45.13 13.08 10.34
N VAL A 771 46.01 12.25 9.77
CA VAL A 771 46.69 12.49 8.51
C VAL A 771 46.27 11.41 7.51
N PHE A 772 46.02 11.83 6.28
CA PHE A 772 45.49 10.98 5.23
C PHE A 772 46.02 11.38 3.85
N GLY A 773 46.04 10.43 2.92
CA GLY A 773 46.39 10.64 1.51
C GLY A 773 47.44 9.64 1.00
N GLY A 774 47.69 9.64 -0.32
CA GLY A 774 48.62 8.71 -0.98
C GLY A 774 49.47 9.38 -2.05
N GLY A 775 50.45 8.65 -2.61
CA GLY A 775 51.37 9.19 -3.60
C GLY A 775 52.17 10.39 -3.09
N ASP A 776 52.09 11.53 -3.78
CA ASP A 776 52.80 12.78 -3.49
C ASP A 776 52.00 13.84 -2.70
N THR A 777 50.70 13.59 -2.45
CA THR A 777 49.79 14.58 -1.83
C THR A 777 49.24 14.05 -0.51
N LYS A 778 49.26 14.88 0.55
CA LYS A 778 48.74 14.53 1.88
C LYS A 778 47.94 15.68 2.49
N GLY A 779 46.94 15.31 3.29
CA GLY A 779 46.07 16.21 4.05
C GLY A 779 46.07 15.84 5.53
N MET A 780 45.80 16.83 6.37
CA MET A 780 45.74 16.68 7.82
C MET A 780 44.67 17.58 8.43
N LEU A 781 43.96 17.04 9.43
CA LEU A 781 43.09 17.77 10.33
C LEU A 781 43.70 17.74 11.73
N ASN A 782 43.82 18.91 12.37
CA ASN A 782 44.48 19.05 13.68
C ASN A 782 43.64 19.95 14.60
N VAL A 783 43.37 19.50 15.82
CA VAL A 783 42.45 20.12 16.78
C VAL A 783 43.15 20.35 18.12
N ALA A 784 43.10 21.59 18.62
CA ALA A 784 43.68 21.97 19.91
C ALA A 784 42.92 21.30 21.07
N TYR A 785 43.61 20.98 22.16
CA TYR A 785 42.99 20.34 23.33
C TYR A 785 42.41 21.35 24.34
N ASP A 786 42.86 22.61 24.32
CA ASP A 786 42.65 23.61 25.37
C ASP A 786 41.69 24.76 24.99
N LYS A 787 41.39 24.92 23.70
CA LYS A 787 40.53 25.98 23.18
C LYS A 787 39.83 25.54 21.91
N PRO A 788 38.69 26.16 21.54
CA PRO A 788 38.00 25.86 20.28
C PRO A 788 38.85 26.40 19.11
N GLN A 789 39.86 25.65 18.71
CA GLN A 789 40.71 25.93 17.55
C GLN A 789 40.92 24.64 16.78
N ALA A 790 40.58 24.66 15.50
CA ALA A 790 40.82 23.57 14.57
C ALA A 790 41.51 24.13 13.32
N ARG A 791 42.46 23.36 12.78
CA ARG A 791 43.31 23.73 11.65
C ARG A 791 43.30 22.64 10.59
N ILE A 792 43.13 23.05 9.34
CA ILE A 792 43.29 22.19 8.18
C ILE A 792 44.66 22.47 7.57
N ILE A 793 45.38 21.41 7.24
CA ILE A 793 46.78 21.44 6.79
C ILE A 793 46.89 20.56 5.55
N GLY A 794 47.64 21.01 4.56
CA GLY A 794 47.79 20.25 3.31
C GLY A 794 49.06 20.57 2.55
N GLY A 795 49.43 19.66 1.66
CA GLY A 795 50.51 19.90 0.71
C GLY A 795 50.82 18.74 -0.22
N ASN A 796 51.49 19.07 -1.31
CA ASN A 796 52.07 18.14 -2.28
C ASN A 796 53.60 18.25 -2.20
N GLY A 797 54.31 17.14 -2.44
CA GLY A 797 55.76 17.04 -2.32
C GLY A 797 56.15 16.59 -0.93
N THR A 798 57.35 16.90 -0.46
CA THR A 798 57.93 16.26 0.75
C THR A 798 57.48 16.85 2.09
N LYS A 799 56.66 17.92 2.10
CA LYS A 799 56.21 18.60 3.33
C LYS A 799 54.85 19.28 3.19
N PRO A 800 54.16 19.62 4.30
CA PRO A 800 52.98 20.49 4.24
C PRO A 800 53.36 21.88 3.73
N VAL A 801 52.52 22.49 2.90
CA VAL A 801 52.80 23.80 2.26
C VAL A 801 51.79 24.90 2.64
N TRP A 802 50.64 24.56 3.22
CA TRP A 802 49.69 25.54 3.74
C TRP A 802 48.94 25.04 4.98
N SER A 803 48.46 25.98 5.79
CA SER A 803 47.53 25.72 6.89
C SER A 803 46.60 26.91 7.17
N LYS A 804 45.36 26.64 7.63
CA LYS A 804 44.36 27.65 7.99
C LYS A 804 43.50 27.21 9.19
N ASP A 805 43.23 28.17 10.08
CA ASP A 805 42.31 27.99 11.21
C ASP A 805 40.85 28.20 10.78
N ILE A 806 39.94 27.45 11.41
CA ILE A 806 38.48 27.54 11.20
C ILE A 806 37.89 28.57 12.19
N ALA A 807 37.05 29.49 11.70
CA ALA A 807 36.38 30.52 12.52
C ALA A 807 35.04 30.05 13.11
N TRP A 808 34.68 30.55 14.29
CA TRP A 808 33.46 30.17 15.02
C TRP A 808 32.40 31.27 15.01
N LYS A 809 31.17 30.93 15.40
CA LYS A 809 30.01 31.86 15.34
C LYS A 809 30.20 33.12 16.20
N ASP A 810 30.90 32.99 17.33
CA ASP A 810 31.10 34.09 18.28
C ASP A 810 32.17 35.10 17.82
N ASP A 811 32.87 34.79 16.71
CA ASP A 811 33.92 35.65 16.15
C ASP A 811 33.36 36.75 15.20
N LEU A 812 32.03 36.79 14.96
CA LEU A 812 31.39 37.66 13.96
C LEU A 812 30.92 39.03 14.52
N LYS A 813 31.38 40.14 13.90
CA LYS A 813 31.12 41.55 14.31
C LYS A 813 30.34 42.36 13.25
N VAL A 814 29.60 43.41 13.65
CA VAL A 814 28.82 44.33 12.79
C VAL A 814 28.96 45.82 13.13
N THR A 815 28.72 46.70 12.17
CA THR A 815 28.82 48.16 12.32
C THR A 815 27.46 48.81 12.64
N VAL A 816 27.41 49.75 13.60
CA VAL A 816 26.19 50.39 14.11
C VAL A 816 26.28 51.93 14.09
N VAL A 817 25.16 52.65 13.95
CA VAL A 817 25.09 54.12 14.00
C VAL A 817 25.05 54.61 15.45
N ARG A 818 25.82 55.66 15.77
CA ARG A 818 25.92 56.23 17.13
C ARG A 818 25.47 57.68 17.25
N ASN A 819 25.37 58.41 16.14
CA ASN A 819 24.94 59.81 16.14
C ASN A 819 24.21 60.19 14.83
N TYR A 820 23.20 61.08 14.91
CA TYR A 820 22.32 61.45 13.78
C TYR A 820 22.04 62.96 13.74
N ASP A 821 22.30 63.61 12.59
CA ASP A 821 22.03 65.03 12.35
C ASP A 821 20.61 65.22 11.78
N VAL A 822 19.73 65.79 12.61
CA VAL A 822 18.32 66.02 12.30
C VAL A 822 18.12 67.09 11.22
N ALA A 823 18.98 68.11 11.16
CA ALA A 823 18.80 69.21 10.23
C ALA A 823 19.02 68.76 8.77
N ASN A 824 20.00 67.88 8.56
CA ASN A 824 20.39 67.38 7.24
C ASN A 824 19.92 65.94 6.97
N ASN A 825 19.24 65.32 7.94
CA ASN A 825 18.68 63.97 7.87
C ASN A 825 19.73 62.88 7.55
N HIS A 826 20.87 62.90 8.25
CA HIS A 826 22.00 62.03 7.95
C HIS A 826 22.81 61.66 9.20
N GLU A 827 23.37 60.44 9.24
CA GLU A 827 24.19 59.96 10.36
C GLU A 827 25.62 60.53 10.34
N THR A 828 26.20 60.77 11.50
CA THR A 828 27.51 61.45 11.58
C THR A 828 28.59 60.60 12.23
N GLN A 829 28.25 59.50 12.92
CA GLN A 829 29.23 58.63 13.57
C GLN A 829 28.78 57.15 13.65
N ARG A 830 29.74 56.22 13.50
CA ARG A 830 29.54 54.76 13.51
C ARG A 830 30.52 54.03 14.47
N GLY A 831 30.17 52.83 14.94
CA GLY A 831 31.00 51.95 15.79
C GLY A 831 30.84 50.44 15.46
N VAL A 832 31.63 49.54 16.07
CA VAL A 832 31.59 48.08 15.82
C VAL A 832 31.15 47.31 17.08
N GLU A 833 30.23 46.37 16.92
CA GLU A 833 29.59 45.58 17.98
C GLU A 833 29.48 44.09 17.60
N ASN A 834 29.16 43.23 18.56
CA ASN A 834 28.86 41.83 18.27
C ASN A 834 27.51 41.69 17.55
N LEU A 835 27.41 40.73 16.62
CA LEU A 835 26.19 40.46 15.87
C LEU A 835 24.98 40.11 16.77
N ASN A 836 25.21 39.66 17.99
CA ASN A 836 24.18 39.24 18.96
C ASN A 836 23.81 40.31 20.00
N SER A 837 24.29 41.56 19.89
CA SER A 837 23.95 42.64 20.83
C SER A 837 22.47 43.09 20.69
N GLN A 838 21.78 43.32 21.81
CA GLN A 838 20.38 43.77 21.81
C GLN A 838 20.28 45.27 21.45
N TRP A 839 19.30 45.60 20.60
CA TRP A 839 18.94 46.96 20.12
C TRP A 839 19.83 47.54 19.01
N LEU A 840 19.83 46.89 17.85
CA LEU A 840 20.33 47.47 16.61
C LEU A 840 19.22 48.30 15.96
N VAL A 841 19.42 49.61 15.81
CA VAL A 841 18.44 50.51 15.17
C VAL A 841 18.91 50.86 13.76
N ASP A 842 18.00 50.70 12.80
CA ASP A 842 18.24 51.00 11.38
C ASP A 842 18.13 52.51 11.10
N GLN A 843 18.99 53.03 10.22
CA GLN A 843 18.99 54.43 9.78
C GLN A 843 17.62 54.88 9.24
N SER A 844 16.93 54.01 8.51
CA SER A 844 15.60 54.27 7.96
C SER A 844 14.54 54.53 9.04
N ALA A 845 14.76 54.04 10.26
CA ALA A 845 13.86 54.25 11.38
C ALA A 845 14.01 55.65 12.00
N LEU A 846 15.15 56.32 11.85
CA LEU A 846 15.41 57.66 12.44
C LEU A 846 15.00 58.82 11.52
N SER A 847 15.02 58.61 10.20
CA SER A 847 14.67 59.61 9.19
C SER A 847 13.25 60.21 9.35
N PRO A 848 12.17 59.43 9.59
CA PRO A 848 10.83 59.97 9.77
C PRO A 848 10.72 60.93 10.97
N PHE A 849 11.48 60.68 12.05
CA PHE A 849 11.47 61.55 13.22
C PHE A 849 12.16 62.89 12.93
N ALA A 850 13.25 62.88 12.16
CA ALA A 850 13.95 64.09 11.76
C ALA A 850 13.09 64.96 10.82
N GLU A 851 12.41 64.34 9.85
CA GLU A 851 11.44 65.04 8.98
C GLU A 851 10.31 65.71 9.76
N ALA A 852 9.74 65.01 10.76
CA ALA A 852 8.68 65.54 11.60
C ALA A 852 9.15 66.78 12.39
N ILE A 853 10.36 66.74 12.95
CA ILE A 853 10.96 67.87 13.68
C ILE A 853 11.18 69.07 12.74
N ASN A 854 11.67 68.85 11.52
CA ASN A 854 11.90 69.92 10.55
C ASN A 854 10.59 70.55 10.04
N ALA A 855 9.55 69.75 9.81
CA ALA A 855 8.22 70.25 9.44
C ALA A 855 7.62 71.14 10.54
N LEU A 856 7.78 70.75 11.82
CA LEU A 856 7.36 71.58 12.95
C LEU A 856 8.09 72.94 12.99
N ASN A 857 9.39 72.96 12.72
CA ASN A 857 10.17 74.20 12.68
C ASN A 857 9.72 75.15 11.54
N LEU A 858 9.36 74.61 10.36
CA LEU A 858 8.83 75.39 9.24
C LEU A 858 7.46 76.00 9.55
N ASN A 859 6.57 75.21 10.16
CA ASN A 859 5.26 75.67 10.60
C ASN A 859 5.37 76.80 11.63
N LEU A 860 6.28 76.66 12.61
CA LEU A 860 6.55 77.70 13.60
C LEU A 860 7.05 79.00 12.94
N THR A 861 7.87 78.91 11.90
CA THR A 861 8.36 80.06 11.14
C THR A 861 7.25 80.76 10.36
N THR A 862 6.37 79.98 9.72
CA THR A 862 5.21 80.51 8.98
C THR A 862 4.25 81.24 9.92
N LEU A 863 3.96 80.65 11.08
CA LEU A 863 3.08 81.22 12.09
C LEU A 863 3.64 82.51 12.69
N ARG A 864 4.97 82.59 12.91
CA ARG A 864 5.65 83.84 13.28
C ARG A 864 5.50 84.93 12.21
N ASN A 865 5.60 84.58 10.92
CA ASN A 865 5.44 85.55 9.83
C ASN A 865 3.98 86.04 9.70
N GLU A 866 3.00 85.14 9.84
CA GLU A 866 1.59 85.50 9.85
C GLU A 866 1.24 86.38 11.05
N LEU A 867 1.77 86.06 12.24
CA LEU A 867 1.61 86.88 13.43
C LEU A 867 2.22 88.27 13.24
N MET A 868 3.45 88.38 12.72
CA MET A 868 4.05 89.69 12.43
C MET A 868 3.24 90.49 11.40
N ASN A 869 2.68 89.85 10.37
CA ASN A 869 1.84 90.53 9.39
C ASN A 869 0.50 90.98 9.98
N LEU A 870 -0.05 90.23 10.94
CA LEU A 870 -1.23 90.64 11.68
C LEU A 870 -0.91 91.83 12.59
N GLU A 871 0.17 91.76 13.38
CA GLU A 871 0.63 92.87 14.23
C GLU A 871 0.77 94.16 13.41
N LYS A 872 1.38 94.11 12.23
CA LYS A 872 1.51 95.28 11.32
C LYS A 872 0.19 95.87 10.81
N ARG A 873 -0.91 95.13 10.91
CA ARG A 873 -2.25 95.58 10.50
C ARG A 873 -3.09 96.16 11.63
N VAL A 874 -2.82 95.75 12.87
CA VAL A 874 -3.72 96.05 14.00
C VAL A 874 -3.03 96.82 15.13
N ASP A 875 -1.71 96.69 15.27
CA ASP A 875 -0.95 97.36 16.33
C ASP A 875 -0.26 98.62 15.78
N TYR A 876 -0.69 99.78 16.27
CA TYR A 876 -0.13 101.08 15.92
C TYR A 876 1.33 101.24 16.37
N ASN A 877 1.80 100.44 17.33
CA ASN A 877 3.19 100.45 17.80
C ASN A 877 4.13 99.65 16.88
N ASN A 878 3.61 98.76 16.04
CA ASN A 878 4.39 97.97 15.09
C ASN A 878 3.96 98.26 13.63
N PRO A 879 4.12 99.50 13.13
CA PRO A 879 3.57 99.90 11.84
C PRO A 879 4.24 99.19 10.65
N GLN A 880 3.47 98.98 9.58
CA GLN A 880 3.94 98.50 8.27
C GLN A 880 5.07 99.35 7.69
N GLY A 881 5.10 100.64 8.03
CA GLY A 881 6.21 101.54 7.75
C GLY A 881 6.11 102.81 8.60
N SER A 882 7.26 103.35 8.99
CA SER A 882 7.36 104.62 9.71
C SER A 882 8.12 105.64 8.88
N PHE A 883 7.59 106.86 8.81
CA PHE A 883 8.23 107.99 8.14
C PHE A 883 8.30 109.17 9.11
N SER A 884 9.44 109.85 9.17
CA SER A 884 9.64 110.99 10.06
C SER A 884 10.39 112.12 9.36
N ASN A 885 9.95 113.37 9.56
CA ASN A 885 10.61 114.59 9.05
C ASN A 885 10.91 114.56 7.54
N THR A 886 10.03 113.95 6.74
CA THR A 886 10.21 113.76 5.29
C THR A 886 8.93 114.03 4.51
N THR A 887 9.02 114.12 3.19
CA THR A 887 7.84 114.16 2.30
C THR A 887 7.39 112.74 1.98
N VAL A 888 6.10 112.46 2.19
CA VAL A 888 5.50 111.17 1.87
C VAL A 888 4.31 111.37 0.95
N ASN A 889 4.38 110.76 -0.24
CA ASN A 889 3.23 110.62 -1.11
C ASN A 889 2.45 109.37 -0.71
N ILE A 890 1.29 109.58 -0.09
CA ILE A 890 0.50 108.46 0.43
C ILE A 890 -0.17 107.62 -0.65
N ASN A 891 -0.18 108.05 -1.93
CA ASN A 891 -0.62 107.19 -3.04
C ASN A 891 0.34 106.02 -3.31
N ASP A 892 1.62 106.15 -2.92
CA ASP A 892 2.65 105.14 -3.15
C ASP A 892 2.60 104.03 -2.08
N LEU A 893 1.89 104.27 -0.98
CA LEU A 893 1.69 103.30 0.10
C LEU A 893 0.57 102.32 -0.25
N ARG A 894 0.96 101.17 -0.82
CA ARG A 894 0.06 100.13 -1.34
C ARG A 894 0.27 98.74 -0.72
N SER A 895 0.77 98.64 0.51
CA SER A 895 0.77 97.38 1.27
C SER A 895 -0.23 97.46 2.41
N THR A 896 -1.00 96.40 2.63
CA THR A 896 -1.96 96.35 3.74
C THR A 896 -1.25 96.48 5.08
N GLY A 897 -1.66 97.45 5.89
CA GLY A 897 -1.10 97.71 7.21
C GLY A 897 -1.25 99.16 7.66
N ILE A 898 -0.75 99.46 8.85
CA ILE A 898 -0.77 100.82 9.42
C ILE A 898 0.58 101.49 9.17
N TYR A 899 0.58 102.67 8.56
CA TYR A 899 1.76 103.50 8.42
C TYR A 899 1.71 104.65 9.41
N ARG A 900 2.84 104.90 10.08
CA ARG A 900 2.99 106.01 11.03
C ARG A 900 3.80 107.12 10.38
N LEU A 901 3.25 108.33 10.32
CA LEU A 901 3.95 109.49 9.77
C LEU A 901 4.03 110.57 10.84
N ALA A 902 5.25 110.96 11.20
CA ALA A 902 5.52 111.96 12.23
C ALA A 902 6.25 113.16 11.62
N ASN A 903 5.66 114.36 11.71
CA ASN A 903 6.23 115.59 11.16
C ASN A 903 6.55 115.50 9.65
N CYS A 904 5.67 114.85 8.88
CA CYS A 904 5.85 114.65 7.44
C CYS A 904 5.04 115.65 6.60
N TYR A 905 5.56 116.01 5.42
CA TYR A 905 4.78 116.68 4.38
C TYR A 905 3.98 115.64 3.60
N ILE A 906 2.66 115.74 3.59
CA ILE A 906 1.79 114.68 3.06
C ILE A 906 1.25 115.09 1.69
N GLN A 907 1.72 114.42 0.64
CA GLN A 907 1.23 114.62 -0.72
C GLN A 907 0.03 113.71 -1.01
N ASN A 908 -0.95 114.23 -1.75
CA ASN A 908 -2.20 113.56 -2.08
C ASN A 908 -3.07 113.21 -0.84
N GLY A 909 -2.89 113.92 0.26
CA GLY A 909 -3.73 113.81 1.46
C GLY A 909 -5.06 114.58 1.36
N PRO A 910 -5.94 114.41 2.36
CA PRO A 910 -7.25 115.06 2.40
C PRO A 910 -7.20 116.58 2.52
N TYR A 911 -6.07 117.15 2.96
CA TYR A 911 -5.83 118.59 3.11
C TYR A 911 -4.33 118.91 2.96
N PRO A 912 -3.94 120.16 2.66
CA PRO A 912 -2.55 120.59 2.67
C PRO A 912 -1.97 120.53 4.09
N THR A 913 -0.80 119.92 4.29
CA THR A 913 -0.16 119.80 5.61
C THR A 913 1.09 120.66 5.75
N ASN A 914 1.41 121.12 6.96
CA ASN A 914 2.52 122.05 7.27
C ASN A 914 3.63 121.46 8.17
N ASN A 915 3.91 120.15 8.04
CA ASN A 915 5.01 119.41 8.73
C ASN A 915 4.93 119.28 10.26
N THR A 916 3.78 119.48 10.89
CA THR A 916 3.65 119.45 12.37
C THR A 916 2.50 118.58 12.88
N HIS A 917 2.39 117.33 12.40
CA HIS A 917 1.31 116.41 12.81
C HIS A 917 1.80 114.96 12.95
N TRP A 918 1.14 114.20 13.84
CA TRP A 918 1.25 112.74 13.91
C TRP A 918 0.00 112.14 13.28
N ILE A 919 0.18 111.46 12.15
CA ILE A 919 -0.92 110.79 11.46
C ILE A 919 -0.66 109.29 11.38
N TYR A 920 -1.76 108.53 11.40
CA TYR A 920 -1.75 107.12 11.09
C TYR A 920 -2.57 106.87 9.84
N LEU A 921 -1.94 106.28 8.83
CA LEU A 921 -2.62 105.85 7.61
C LEU A 921 -2.80 104.33 7.65
N GLN A 922 -4.03 103.88 7.75
CA GLN A 922 -4.37 102.49 7.53
C GLN A 922 -4.63 102.27 6.04
N VAL A 923 -3.83 101.40 5.43
CA VAL A 923 -3.99 100.97 4.04
C VAL A 923 -4.57 99.56 4.05
N THR A 924 -5.63 99.33 3.30
CA THR A 924 -6.19 98.00 3.09
C THR A 924 -6.25 97.70 1.60
N VAL A 925 -5.42 96.77 1.16
CA VAL A 925 -5.42 96.25 -0.21
C VAL A 925 -6.38 95.06 -0.25
N PHE A 926 -7.43 95.16 -1.04
CA PHE A 926 -8.39 94.06 -1.23
C PHE A 926 -8.00 93.17 -2.40
N ASP A 927 -7.49 93.77 -3.46
CA ASP A 927 -6.98 93.10 -4.65
C ASP A 927 -5.94 94.00 -5.36
N ALA A 928 -5.45 93.57 -6.53
CA ALA A 928 -4.42 94.29 -7.28
C ALA A 928 -4.82 95.73 -7.70
N ASN A 929 -6.12 96.05 -7.77
CA ASN A 929 -6.64 97.32 -8.25
C ASN A 929 -7.34 98.13 -7.17
N THR A 930 -7.86 97.48 -6.13
CA THR A 930 -8.67 98.10 -5.08
C THR A 930 -7.86 98.29 -3.81
N VAL A 931 -7.51 99.55 -3.52
CA VAL A 931 -6.84 99.95 -2.27
C VAL A 931 -7.70 100.95 -1.54
N TYR A 932 -7.98 100.67 -0.27
CA TYR A 932 -8.65 101.59 0.63
C TYR A 932 -7.63 102.24 1.55
N GLN A 933 -7.83 103.54 1.80
CA GLN A 933 -6.99 104.30 2.71
C GLN A 933 -7.87 105.02 3.71
N THR A 934 -7.56 104.82 4.99
CA THR A 934 -8.14 105.55 6.10
C THR A 934 -7.03 106.29 6.82
N LEU A 935 -7.18 107.60 6.95
CA LEU A 935 -6.24 108.46 7.66
C LEU A 935 -6.87 108.89 8.97
N TYR A 936 -6.14 108.68 10.07
CA TYR A 936 -6.49 109.07 11.42
C TYR A 936 -5.55 110.19 11.88
N GLU A 937 -6.12 111.30 12.35
CA GLU A 937 -5.38 112.45 12.90
C GLU A 937 -6.19 113.04 14.07
N GLY A 938 -5.72 112.80 15.30
CA GLY A 938 -6.48 113.14 16.51
C GLY A 938 -7.88 112.50 16.48
N ASP A 939 -8.92 113.29 16.71
CA ASP A 939 -10.31 112.84 16.60
C ASP A 939 -10.80 112.77 15.14
N ASN A 940 -10.07 113.30 14.15
CA ASN A 940 -10.55 113.32 12.77
C ASN A 940 -10.20 112.03 12.03
N MET A 941 -11.16 111.51 11.26
CA MET A 941 -10.97 110.34 10.40
C MET A 941 -11.38 110.67 8.95
N TYR A 942 -10.54 110.27 8.00
CA TYR A 942 -10.77 110.47 6.57
C TYR A 942 -10.64 109.15 5.82
N GLY A 943 -11.50 108.89 4.84
CA GLY A 943 -11.41 107.69 4.00
C GLY A 943 -11.47 108.00 2.52
N ARG A 944 -10.78 107.19 1.73
CA ARG A 944 -10.93 107.14 0.27
C ARG A 944 -10.62 105.75 -0.27
N LYS A 945 -11.07 105.50 -1.49
CA LYS A 945 -10.75 104.28 -2.24
C LYS A 945 -10.04 104.60 -3.56
N SER A 946 -9.16 103.72 -3.96
CA SER A 946 -8.58 103.64 -5.30
C SER A 946 -9.26 102.52 -6.07
N SER A 947 -9.59 102.76 -7.34
CA SER A 947 -10.21 101.75 -8.22
C SER A 947 -9.25 101.19 -9.28
N SER A 948 -8.01 101.68 -9.32
CA SER A 948 -6.89 101.14 -10.10
C SER A 948 -5.55 101.62 -9.52
N PRO A 949 -4.39 101.07 -9.92
CA PRO A 949 -3.08 101.48 -9.38
C PRO A 949 -2.76 102.98 -9.46
N THR A 950 -3.43 103.74 -10.33
CA THR A 950 -3.19 105.18 -10.53
C THR A 950 -4.43 106.05 -10.28
N ASN A 951 -5.64 105.47 -10.24
CA ASN A 951 -6.87 106.24 -10.08
C ASN A 951 -7.36 106.25 -8.63
N TRP A 952 -7.33 107.43 -8.00
CA TRP A 952 -7.75 107.65 -6.62
C TRP A 952 -9.05 108.44 -6.56
N GLY A 953 -10.01 107.94 -5.78
CA GLY A 953 -11.22 108.68 -5.44
C GLY A 953 -10.93 109.88 -4.53
N LYS A 954 -11.93 110.75 -4.39
CA LYS A 954 -11.86 111.89 -3.47
C LYS A 954 -11.80 111.41 -2.02
N TRP A 955 -11.17 112.23 -1.17
CA TRP A 955 -11.22 112.04 0.28
C TRP A 955 -12.57 112.46 0.85
N HIS A 956 -13.07 111.66 1.79
CA HIS A 956 -14.29 111.92 2.54
C HIS A 956 -13.95 111.98 4.03
N LYS A 957 -14.39 113.05 4.71
CA LYS A 957 -14.26 113.20 6.17
C LYS A 957 -15.41 112.47 6.86
N TYR A 958 -15.10 111.60 7.81
CA TYR A 958 -16.09 111.04 8.73
C TYR A 958 -16.25 112.02 9.88
N LEU A 959 -17.48 112.52 10.07
CA LEU A 959 -17.79 113.44 11.17
C LEU A 959 -18.00 112.62 12.43
N ASN A 960 -17.21 112.88 13.47
CA ASN A 960 -17.50 112.33 14.80
C ASN A 960 -18.67 113.13 15.37
N GLN A 961 -19.78 112.45 15.66
CA GLN A 961 -20.81 113.01 16.54
C GLN A 961 -20.33 112.83 17.97
N GLU A 962 -20.29 113.90 18.77
CA GLU A 962 -20.13 113.77 20.23
C GLU A 962 -21.31 112.94 20.77
N VAL A 963 -21.00 111.91 21.57
CA VAL A 963 -22.00 111.11 22.30
C VAL A 963 -21.96 111.51 23.76
#